data_AF-A0A9P7GYR8-F1
#
_entry.id   AF-A0A9P7GYR8-F1
#
_cell.length_a   1.000
_cell.length_b   1.000
_cell.length_c   1.000
_cell.angle_alpha   90.00
_cell.angle_beta   90.00
_cell.angle_gamma   90.00
#
_symmetry.space_group_name_H-M   'P 1'
#
loop_
_entity.id
_entity.type
_entity.pdbx_description
1 polymer ?
#
loop_
_entity_poly.entity_id
_entity_poly.type
_entity_poly.pdbx_seq_one_letter_code
_entity_poly.pdbx_strand_id
1 'polypeptide(L)'
;MSLLTRETQENGIDPPLSQAVGYVVVILIGFLIAFIMMFLTHILKKTVGEDNKTTEMFMTANRSVGTGLTSSAVISSWLWSTAMLGSTLVGYNFGVAGPFWFAAGCSPMIVFFALLGISCKLRVPEAHTLLEIVRIRYGTAGHIVWIGLCLINNIIAVANMLLGASAAISALSGIHVIAATFLLPVGVVLYTFVGGIKATFLTDYFHTFVITIIICFFTIKAFLVPEIGSPGGLYDLIVQVGKDHPVAGNHDGSFLTMTSKDAIYFGIIHVLANFGLVIMDTGFFAKAFSAAPQAVVPGYIIGGIAYFAIPWCLGTLMSFSALALENTPRFPTYPRRMSSVEISNGLVLPYAAIAIAGEGGAAAVLLITFMAVTSTISAQVISVSSIISFDIYRQYFNRAATDRDAIRWSHIGVVFFGLFSASFSTALYYGKVDLGWTLYMLGVLTCPGIFPTVFTILWKKQSKIAAIVSPLLGMATGIAVWLGTASSLYGEVTVASTGKSLPCVYGTVASALSPALYSVVISLIKPANYNWADFRNERLAFDQTDPSTSEAAISHEEKVSSYAADKARLKHWGTLAAIWSAATFLGHWVLWPLPMYASKYIFGRTFFVAWIVIAIIWVWGTMFVAGFYPIIDGWPQLKKVYKGLKGQDSVEGRTEVVQDPPSDSSITDRDDKGNAAPETETIRDKLPRIGVKILPLPRLVPEPIQTVPDIVLSDTNVNHILDTLSPTDVTDLASALERALIQYSCNNEQQYQPHRAVVNRDGQVSLFMPGTTDQLLGVKIVGITPAERLKPSEAGLKSVLTLCDARGDAIGTLNAAALTAFRTALGSMLAYRFRQNTENIVVFGAGKQALWHIRLALLLKEKDIKSVTIVNRSDERTQQLIESLKSNNSSPWPSHITLQAFDPKDDRDAALEDQVVDADVLFFTTPSTQPVFPAAYLTSDRARSKTRYLAAIGSYRLDMQEIDPDLLKQVVDPAGPFASVGYHGSVAVDSRDGCLQEAGELVKAEVPTDKMLEIGQLLQTKNTENPNDLNKWLETGFVIYKSVGTGVMDLSIGQELLRLAKARNVGLTAEDF
;
A
#
# COMPACT_ATOMS: atom_id res chain seq x y z
N MET A 1 -31.95 46.40 -16.46
CA MET A 1 -30.59 46.35 -15.87
C MET A 1 -30.41 47.27 -14.65
N SER A 2 -31.26 48.30 -14.41
CA SER A 2 -31.18 49.16 -13.20
C SER A 2 -32.27 48.94 -12.13
N LEU A 3 -33.12 47.91 -12.28
CA LEU A 3 -34.15 47.55 -11.28
C LEU A 3 -33.71 46.39 -10.38
N LEU A 4 -32.85 45.49 -10.86
CA LEU A 4 -32.33 44.35 -10.09
C LEU A 4 -31.17 44.72 -9.15
N THR A 5 -30.48 45.84 -9.39
CA THR A 5 -29.43 46.35 -8.50
C THR A 5 -29.98 47.07 -7.28
N ARG A 6 -31.27 47.46 -7.28
CA ARG A 6 -31.87 48.27 -6.22
C ARG A 6 -32.44 47.45 -5.06
N GLU A 7 -32.94 46.23 -5.31
CA GLU A 7 -33.48 45.37 -4.23
C GLU A 7 -32.40 44.71 -3.35
N THR A 8 -31.18 44.49 -3.87
CA THR A 8 -30.07 43.95 -3.07
C THR A 8 -29.38 44.99 -2.19
N GLN A 9 -29.68 46.28 -2.38
CA GLN A 9 -28.99 47.39 -1.71
C GLN A 9 -29.73 47.91 -0.47
N GLU A 10 -30.97 47.50 -0.22
CA GLU A 10 -31.75 47.99 0.94
C GLU A 10 -31.41 47.32 2.28
N ASN A 11 -30.58 46.26 2.31
CA ASN A 11 -30.18 45.56 3.55
C ASN A 11 -28.71 45.06 3.59
N GLY A 12 -27.89 45.34 2.56
CA GLY A 12 -26.53 44.81 2.44
C GLY A 12 -25.49 45.64 3.18
N ILE A 13 -24.57 44.97 3.88
CA ILE A 13 -23.34 45.59 4.40
C ILE A 13 -22.42 45.93 3.22
N ASP A 14 -21.83 47.12 3.22
CA ASP A 14 -20.85 47.49 2.20
C ASP A 14 -19.65 46.52 2.24
N PRO A 15 -19.23 45.95 1.08
CA PRO A 15 -18.09 45.05 1.04
C PRO A 15 -16.82 45.70 1.62
N PRO A 16 -16.11 45.04 2.55
CA PRO A 16 -14.91 45.60 3.18
C PRO A 16 -13.71 45.69 2.23
N LEU A 17 -13.73 44.97 1.11
CA LEU A 17 -12.69 44.99 0.10
C LEU A 17 -13.26 45.52 -1.21
N SER A 18 -12.41 46.19 -2.00
CA SER A 18 -12.79 46.60 -3.35
C SER A 18 -12.94 45.40 -4.28
N GLN A 19 -13.75 45.55 -5.33
CA GLN A 19 -13.90 44.52 -6.37
C GLN A 19 -12.56 44.15 -7.01
N ALA A 20 -11.63 45.10 -7.11
CA ALA A 20 -10.29 44.84 -7.63
C ALA A 20 -9.55 43.77 -6.83
N VAL A 21 -9.63 43.81 -5.49
CA VAL A 21 -9.02 42.79 -4.62
C VAL A 21 -9.64 41.42 -4.87
N GLY A 22 -10.97 41.35 -5.00
CA GLY A 22 -11.66 40.11 -5.34
C GLY A 22 -11.18 39.52 -6.67
N TYR A 23 -11.04 40.34 -7.73
CA TYR A 23 -10.64 39.85 -9.04
C TYR A 23 -9.17 39.45 -9.04
N VAL A 24 -8.31 40.15 -8.31
CA VAL A 24 -6.91 39.76 -8.11
C VAL A 24 -6.82 38.39 -7.43
N VAL A 25 -7.59 38.14 -6.37
CA VAL A 25 -7.55 36.84 -5.70
C VAL A 25 -8.11 35.73 -6.62
N VAL A 26 -9.28 35.94 -7.22
CA VAL A 26 -9.93 34.88 -8.00
C VAL A 26 -9.20 34.59 -9.32
N ILE A 27 -8.71 35.63 -10.01
CA ILE A 27 -8.07 35.50 -11.32
C ILE A 27 -6.56 35.40 -11.16
N LEU A 28 -5.92 36.45 -10.66
CA LEU A 28 -4.46 36.59 -10.71
C LEU A 28 -3.74 35.53 -9.85
N ILE A 29 -4.23 35.26 -8.63
CA ILE A 29 -3.65 34.18 -7.80
C ILE A 29 -3.90 32.81 -8.44
N GLY A 30 -5.07 32.57 -9.03
CA GLY A 30 -5.36 31.34 -9.76
C GLY A 30 -4.40 31.11 -10.94
N PHE A 31 -4.15 32.14 -11.75
CA PHE A 31 -3.17 32.09 -12.83
C PHE A 31 -1.73 31.96 -12.33
N LEU A 32 -1.38 32.60 -11.21
CA LEU A 32 -0.06 32.48 -10.60
C LEU A 32 0.20 31.05 -10.12
N ILE A 33 -0.75 30.44 -9.42
CA ILE A 33 -0.67 29.03 -9.01
C ILE A 33 -0.52 28.15 -10.26
N ALA A 34 -1.33 28.39 -11.30
CA ALA A 34 -1.22 27.64 -12.53
C ALA A 34 0.16 27.75 -13.18
N PHE A 35 0.72 28.96 -13.24
CA PHE A 35 2.07 29.20 -13.77
C PHE A 35 3.14 28.48 -12.95
N ILE A 36 3.09 28.59 -11.61
CA ILE A 36 4.02 27.91 -10.70
C ILE A 36 3.95 26.39 -10.93
N MET A 37 2.74 25.83 -11.05
CA MET A 37 2.57 24.40 -11.26
C MET A 37 3.06 23.92 -12.63
N MET A 38 2.83 24.70 -13.69
CA MET A 38 3.39 24.41 -15.02
C MET A 38 4.92 24.45 -14.99
N PHE A 39 5.50 25.43 -14.29
CA PHE A 39 6.94 25.55 -14.12
C PHE A 39 7.54 24.39 -13.30
N LEU A 40 6.90 24.01 -12.19
CA LEU A 40 7.33 22.87 -11.37
C LEU A 40 7.23 21.55 -12.14
N THR A 41 6.16 21.36 -12.91
CA THR A 41 6.02 20.21 -13.81
C THR A 41 7.17 20.15 -14.83
N HIS A 42 7.55 21.30 -15.39
CA HIS A 42 8.69 21.40 -16.30
C HIS A 42 10.03 21.06 -15.60
N ILE A 43 10.24 21.54 -14.37
CA ILE A 43 11.44 21.19 -13.59
C ILE A 43 11.49 19.69 -13.29
N LEU A 44 10.39 19.10 -12.82
CA LEU A 44 10.33 17.67 -12.48
C LEU A 44 10.62 16.80 -13.70
N LYS A 45 10.09 17.17 -14.86
CA LYS A 45 10.42 16.54 -16.14
C LYS A 45 11.91 16.63 -16.47
N LYS A 46 12.51 17.82 -16.34
CA LYS A 46 13.92 18.06 -16.71
C LYS A 46 14.92 17.41 -15.75
N THR A 47 14.58 17.32 -14.46
CA THR A 47 15.51 16.90 -13.41
C THR A 47 15.37 15.44 -13.01
N VAL A 48 14.14 14.91 -12.92
CA VAL A 48 13.86 13.54 -12.43
C VAL A 48 13.22 12.68 -13.52
N GLY A 49 13.05 13.20 -14.75
CA GLY A 49 12.50 12.44 -15.87
C GLY A 49 10.99 12.19 -15.79
N GLU A 50 10.27 12.91 -14.91
CA GLU A 50 8.84 12.74 -14.71
C GLU A 50 8.04 13.29 -15.92
N ASP A 51 7.64 12.41 -16.85
CA ASP A 51 6.89 12.81 -18.04
C ASP A 51 5.36 12.60 -17.91
N ASN A 52 4.65 13.72 -17.74
CA ASN A 52 3.18 13.79 -17.70
C ASN A 52 2.49 13.39 -19.02
N LYS A 53 3.23 13.07 -20.08
CA LYS A 53 2.67 12.54 -21.33
C LYS A 53 2.20 11.09 -21.23
N THR A 54 2.62 10.36 -20.20
CA THR A 54 2.16 9.00 -19.94
C THR A 54 0.92 9.02 -19.04
N THR A 55 -0.07 8.16 -19.31
CA THR A 55 -1.30 8.17 -18.52
C THR A 55 -1.04 7.77 -17.06
N GLU A 56 -0.08 6.87 -16.81
CA GLU A 56 0.29 6.48 -15.44
C GLU A 56 0.84 7.64 -14.61
N MET A 57 1.74 8.44 -15.18
CA MET A 57 2.22 9.64 -14.50
C MET A 57 1.09 10.67 -14.31
N PHE A 58 0.28 10.87 -15.36
CA PHE A 58 -0.79 11.87 -15.35
C PHE A 58 -1.93 11.54 -14.37
N MET A 59 -2.32 10.27 -14.25
CA MET A 59 -3.50 9.85 -13.49
C MET A 59 -3.19 9.23 -12.13
N THR A 60 -2.01 8.63 -11.94
CA THR A 60 -1.64 7.97 -10.67
C THR A 60 -0.31 8.45 -10.09
N ALA A 61 0.36 9.44 -10.70
CA ALA A 61 1.68 9.90 -10.26
C ALA A 61 2.71 8.76 -10.13
N ASN A 62 2.61 7.73 -10.98
CA ASN A 62 3.39 6.49 -10.88
C ASN A 62 3.34 5.82 -9.50
N ARG A 63 2.25 6.05 -8.74
CA ARG A 63 2.00 5.44 -7.42
C ARG A 63 3.12 5.69 -6.40
N SER A 64 3.79 6.85 -6.51
CA SER A 64 5.05 7.16 -5.82
C SER A 64 4.91 8.16 -4.66
N VAL A 65 3.70 8.60 -4.33
CA VAL A 65 3.53 9.68 -3.34
C VAL A 65 3.79 9.16 -1.91
N GLY A 66 4.69 9.84 -1.19
CA GLY A 66 5.08 9.50 0.19
C GLY A 66 4.03 9.83 1.25
N THR A 67 4.29 9.44 2.49
CA THR A 67 3.34 9.57 3.62
C THR A 67 3.03 11.01 3.98
N GLY A 68 4.04 11.88 4.01
CA GLY A 68 3.88 13.29 4.38
C GLY A 68 2.99 14.01 3.38
N LEU A 69 3.32 13.92 2.09
CA LEU A 69 2.53 14.54 1.03
C LEU A 69 1.13 13.94 0.92
N THR A 70 0.97 12.62 1.14
CA THR A 70 -0.34 11.98 1.23
C THR A 70 -1.16 12.54 2.39
N SER A 71 -0.57 12.70 3.59
CA SER A 71 -1.26 13.26 4.77
C SER A 71 -1.79 14.66 4.51
N SER A 72 -0.95 15.53 3.93
CA SER A 72 -1.32 16.91 3.61
C SER A 72 -2.38 16.99 2.50
N ALA A 73 -2.23 16.20 1.44
CA ALA A 73 -3.21 16.13 0.36
C ALA A 73 -4.56 15.56 0.84
N VAL A 74 -4.56 14.59 1.75
CA VAL A 74 -5.78 14.10 2.40
C VAL A 74 -6.44 15.24 3.16
N ILE A 75 -5.74 15.97 4.04
CA ILE A 75 -6.31 17.13 4.75
C ILE A 75 -6.93 18.13 3.74
N SER A 76 -6.20 18.48 2.68
CA SER A 76 -6.70 19.37 1.62
C SER A 76 -7.99 18.89 0.96
N SER A 77 -8.07 17.59 0.69
CA SER A 77 -9.23 16.96 0.05
C SER A 77 -10.51 17.11 0.85
N TRP A 78 -10.39 17.43 2.14
CA TRP A 78 -11.48 17.63 3.08
C TRP A 78 -11.61 19.09 3.53
N LEU A 79 -10.64 19.94 3.22
CA LEU A 79 -10.65 21.39 3.49
C LEU A 79 -11.45 22.13 2.44
N TRP A 80 -12.71 21.79 2.46
CA TRP A 80 -13.79 22.33 1.68
C TRP A 80 -14.15 23.74 2.13
N SER A 81 -14.65 24.60 1.23
CA SER A 81 -15.12 25.94 1.62
C SER A 81 -16.22 25.85 2.69
N THR A 82 -17.12 24.88 2.56
CA THR A 82 -18.12 24.48 3.57
C THR A 82 -17.51 24.00 4.88
N ALA A 83 -16.31 23.42 4.91
CA ALA A 83 -15.69 23.00 6.18
C ALA A 83 -15.36 24.21 7.06
N MET A 84 -15.05 25.35 6.44
CA MET A 84 -14.70 26.58 7.13
C MET A 84 -15.92 27.45 7.40
N LEU A 85 -16.71 27.70 6.35
CA LEU A 85 -17.93 28.50 6.42
C LEU A 85 -19.03 27.77 7.22
N GLY A 86 -19.18 26.46 6.99
CA GLY A 86 -20.19 25.63 7.64
C GLY A 86 -19.89 25.36 9.11
N SER A 87 -18.64 25.10 9.50
CA SER A 87 -18.29 24.88 10.92
C SER A 87 -18.56 26.10 11.79
N THR A 88 -18.30 27.30 11.27
CA THR A 88 -18.63 28.56 11.95
C THR A 88 -20.14 28.84 11.94
N LEU A 89 -20.84 28.55 10.85
CA LEU A 89 -22.31 28.62 10.76
C LEU A 89 -22.97 27.77 11.85
N VAL A 90 -22.59 26.50 11.97
CA VAL A 90 -23.18 25.61 12.98
C VAL A 90 -22.72 25.96 14.40
N GLY A 91 -21.53 26.55 14.56
CA GLY A 91 -21.09 27.10 15.85
C GLY A 91 -21.89 28.31 16.30
N TYR A 92 -22.26 29.19 15.37
CA TYR A 92 -23.12 30.33 15.67
C TYR A 92 -24.54 29.88 16.02
N ASN A 93 -25.09 28.88 15.31
CA ASN A 93 -26.44 28.40 15.57
C ASN A 93 -26.56 27.50 16.81
N PHE A 94 -25.56 26.67 17.08
CA PHE A 94 -25.69 25.59 18.07
C PHE A 94 -24.68 25.64 19.22
N GLY A 95 -23.74 26.58 19.21
CA GLY A 95 -22.69 26.69 20.21
C GLY A 95 -21.56 25.68 20.02
N VAL A 96 -20.88 25.31 21.11
CA VAL A 96 -19.70 24.41 21.09
C VAL A 96 -19.97 23.06 20.43
N ALA A 97 -21.22 22.58 20.46
CA ALA A 97 -21.61 21.31 19.86
C ALA A 97 -21.47 21.31 18.33
N GLY A 98 -21.79 22.43 17.65
CA GLY A 98 -21.81 22.50 16.19
C GLY A 98 -20.45 22.18 15.55
N PRO A 99 -19.37 22.94 15.84
CA PRO A 99 -18.05 22.73 15.28
C PRO A 99 -17.46 21.36 15.62
N PHE A 100 -17.77 20.85 16.82
CA PHE A 100 -17.35 19.52 17.23
C PHE A 100 -18.02 18.43 16.38
N TRP A 101 -19.35 18.47 16.23
CA TRP A 101 -20.08 17.53 15.38
C TRP A 101 -19.69 17.65 13.91
N PHE A 102 -19.31 18.85 13.46
CA PHE A 102 -18.72 19.05 12.13
C PHE A 102 -17.40 18.27 12.00
N ALA A 103 -16.45 18.50 12.90
CA ALA A 103 -15.15 17.82 12.92
C ALA A 103 -15.28 16.29 13.04
N ALA A 104 -16.15 15.85 13.95
CA ALA A 104 -16.47 14.44 14.18
C ALA A 104 -17.22 13.81 12.99
N GLY A 105 -17.91 14.60 12.18
CA GLY A 105 -18.57 14.14 10.96
C GLY A 105 -17.60 13.84 9.81
N CYS A 106 -16.40 14.41 9.82
CA CYS A 106 -15.39 14.20 8.79
C CYS A 106 -14.32 13.20 9.24
N SER A 107 -13.63 13.47 10.36
CA SER A 107 -12.40 12.77 10.74
C SER A 107 -12.50 11.23 10.77
N PRO A 108 -13.52 10.60 11.38
CA PRO A 108 -13.68 9.15 11.34
C PRO A 108 -13.85 8.59 9.93
N MET A 109 -14.49 9.34 9.04
CA MET A 109 -14.64 8.96 7.63
C MET A 109 -13.28 8.96 6.93
N ILE A 110 -12.47 10.02 7.11
CA ILE A 110 -11.12 10.12 6.54
C ILE A 110 -10.29 8.88 6.91
N VAL A 111 -10.33 8.52 8.19
CA VAL A 111 -9.59 7.36 8.70
C VAL A 111 -10.19 6.05 8.19
N PHE A 112 -11.51 5.93 8.12
CA PHE A 112 -12.19 4.79 7.51
C PHE A 112 -11.81 4.58 6.05
N PHE A 113 -11.62 5.66 5.29
CA PHE A 113 -11.22 5.56 3.89
C PHE A 113 -9.85 4.90 3.72
N ALA A 114 -8.96 4.97 4.72
CA ALA A 114 -7.69 4.24 4.70
C ALA A 114 -7.90 2.73 4.46
N LEU A 115 -8.94 2.15 5.07
CA LEU A 115 -9.30 0.74 4.92
C LEU A 115 -9.75 0.42 3.50
N LEU A 116 -10.59 1.26 2.90
CA LEU A 116 -11.05 1.07 1.52
C LEU A 116 -9.92 1.29 0.51
N GLY A 117 -9.13 2.35 0.69
CA GLY A 117 -8.00 2.69 -0.15
C GLY A 117 -6.96 1.58 -0.21
N ILE A 118 -6.51 1.07 0.95
CA ILE A 118 -5.53 -0.03 0.98
C ILE A 118 -6.11 -1.34 0.45
N SER A 119 -7.40 -1.60 0.72
CA SER A 119 -8.07 -2.81 0.22
C SER A 119 -8.19 -2.82 -1.29
N CYS A 120 -8.54 -1.68 -1.90
CA CYS A 120 -8.59 -1.56 -3.35
C CYS A 120 -7.19 -1.67 -3.94
N LYS A 121 -6.22 -0.92 -3.41
CA LYS A 121 -4.86 -0.87 -3.94
C LYS A 121 -4.16 -2.22 -3.95
N LEU A 122 -4.32 -3.02 -2.90
CA LEU A 122 -3.69 -4.35 -2.82
C LEU A 122 -4.46 -5.43 -3.60
N ARG A 123 -5.73 -5.19 -3.95
CA ARG A 123 -6.51 -6.14 -4.75
C ARG A 123 -6.46 -5.85 -6.24
N VAL A 124 -6.48 -4.58 -6.61
CA VAL A 124 -6.47 -4.06 -7.98
C VAL A 124 -5.40 -2.95 -8.11
N PRO A 125 -4.10 -3.28 -8.09
CA PRO A 125 -3.04 -2.25 -8.08
C PRO A 125 -3.03 -1.36 -9.32
N GLU A 126 -3.50 -1.89 -10.46
CA GLU A 126 -3.54 -1.18 -11.73
C GLU A 126 -4.75 -0.27 -11.90
N ALA A 127 -5.72 -0.27 -10.97
CA ALA A 127 -6.92 0.54 -11.10
C ALA A 127 -6.63 2.05 -11.10
N HIS A 128 -7.34 2.78 -11.95
CA HIS A 128 -7.36 4.23 -12.02
C HIS A 128 -8.61 4.79 -11.35
N THR A 129 -9.75 4.11 -11.50
CA THR A 129 -11.03 4.55 -10.94
C THR A 129 -11.72 3.48 -10.07
N LEU A 130 -12.60 3.92 -9.17
CA LEU A 130 -13.47 3.01 -8.41
C LEU A 130 -14.40 2.22 -9.35
N LEU A 131 -14.82 2.85 -10.44
CA LEU A 131 -15.80 2.33 -11.38
C LEU A 131 -15.27 1.12 -12.16
N GLU A 132 -13.96 1.06 -12.42
CA GLU A 132 -13.30 -0.13 -12.96
C GLU A 132 -13.47 -1.35 -12.05
N ILE A 133 -13.34 -1.18 -10.73
CA ILE A 133 -13.54 -2.25 -9.74
C ILE A 133 -15.00 -2.76 -9.78
N VAL A 134 -15.96 -1.83 -9.86
CA VAL A 134 -17.39 -2.17 -9.97
C VAL A 134 -17.68 -2.91 -11.27
N ARG A 135 -17.07 -2.49 -12.38
CA ARG A 135 -17.18 -3.13 -13.69
C ARG A 135 -16.64 -4.54 -13.69
N ILE A 136 -15.42 -4.75 -13.19
CA ILE A 136 -14.80 -6.09 -13.14
C ILE A 136 -15.69 -7.03 -12.33
N ARG A 137 -16.23 -6.55 -11.20
CA ARG A 137 -17.01 -7.39 -10.29
C ARG A 137 -18.45 -7.68 -10.76
N TYR A 138 -19.13 -6.71 -11.37
CA TYR A 138 -20.57 -6.81 -11.67
C TYR A 138 -20.93 -6.63 -13.15
N GLY A 139 -19.95 -6.34 -14.00
CA GLY A 139 -20.11 -6.10 -15.43
C GLY A 139 -20.78 -4.76 -15.75
N THR A 140 -21.12 -4.60 -17.03
CA THR A 140 -21.63 -3.35 -17.64
C THR A 140 -22.82 -2.72 -16.91
N ALA A 141 -23.81 -3.52 -16.49
CA ALA A 141 -25.00 -2.99 -15.83
C ALA A 141 -24.67 -2.31 -14.48
N GLY A 142 -23.77 -2.92 -13.69
CA GLY A 142 -23.29 -2.32 -12.44
C GLY A 142 -22.47 -1.06 -12.71
N HIS A 143 -21.62 -1.11 -13.73
CA HIS A 143 -20.78 0.01 -14.13
C HIS A 143 -21.60 1.25 -14.54
N ILE A 144 -22.61 1.10 -15.40
CA ILE A 144 -23.47 2.22 -15.84
C ILE A 144 -24.22 2.87 -14.67
N VAL A 145 -24.77 2.05 -13.76
CA VAL A 145 -25.46 2.56 -12.57
C VAL A 145 -24.50 3.34 -11.68
N TRP A 146 -23.30 2.82 -11.46
CA TRP A 146 -22.29 3.51 -10.64
C TRP A 146 -21.74 4.77 -11.30
N ILE A 147 -21.57 4.80 -12.63
CA ILE A 147 -21.23 6.02 -13.37
C ILE A 147 -22.27 7.10 -13.05
N GLY A 148 -23.56 6.78 -13.17
CA GLY A 148 -24.65 7.73 -12.88
C GLY A 148 -24.62 8.23 -11.42
N LEU A 149 -24.48 7.31 -10.46
CA LEU A 149 -24.45 7.64 -9.03
C LEU A 149 -23.22 8.47 -8.64
N CYS A 150 -22.03 8.15 -9.14
CA CYS A 150 -20.81 8.90 -8.90
C CYS A 150 -20.89 10.30 -9.54
N LEU A 151 -21.40 10.44 -10.77
CA LEU A 151 -21.57 11.74 -11.41
C LEU A 151 -22.56 12.63 -10.65
N ILE A 152 -23.69 12.08 -10.17
CA ILE A 152 -24.62 12.82 -9.29
C ILE A 152 -23.87 13.32 -8.05
N ASN A 153 -23.10 12.45 -7.42
CA ASN A 153 -22.29 12.79 -6.26
C ASN A 153 -21.30 13.94 -6.54
N ASN A 154 -20.51 13.85 -7.61
CA ASN A 154 -19.55 14.88 -8.00
C ASN A 154 -20.22 16.23 -8.32
N ILE A 155 -21.38 16.21 -9.00
CA ILE A 155 -22.14 17.41 -9.34
C ILE A 155 -22.66 18.12 -8.09
N ILE A 156 -23.26 17.38 -7.15
CA ILE A 156 -23.78 17.96 -5.91
C ILE A 156 -22.63 18.45 -5.01
N ALA A 157 -21.51 17.71 -4.95
CA ALA A 157 -20.32 18.10 -4.21
C ALA A 157 -19.77 19.46 -4.67
N VAL A 158 -19.52 19.62 -5.98
CA VAL A 158 -18.98 20.87 -6.52
C VAL A 158 -19.97 22.02 -6.41
N ALA A 159 -21.28 21.76 -6.56
CA ALA A 159 -22.32 22.77 -6.42
C ALA A 159 -22.37 23.38 -5.01
N ASN A 160 -22.36 22.51 -3.99
CA ASN A 160 -22.34 22.93 -2.57
C ASN A 160 -21.13 23.83 -2.26
N MET A 161 -19.96 23.50 -2.82
CA MET A 161 -18.71 24.25 -2.67
C MET A 161 -18.73 25.61 -3.36
N LEU A 162 -19.16 25.63 -4.62
CA LEU A 162 -19.06 26.79 -5.48
C LEU A 162 -20.06 27.87 -5.07
N LEU A 163 -21.26 27.48 -4.62
CA LEU A 163 -22.26 28.39 -4.07
C LEU A 163 -21.76 29.09 -2.80
N GLY A 164 -21.29 28.32 -1.80
CA GLY A 164 -20.79 28.88 -0.55
C GLY A 164 -19.58 29.80 -0.76
N ALA A 165 -18.64 29.39 -1.60
CA ALA A 165 -17.46 30.20 -1.92
C ALA A 165 -17.84 31.50 -2.67
N SER A 166 -18.70 31.40 -3.68
CA SER A 166 -19.13 32.57 -4.47
C SER A 166 -19.89 33.59 -3.61
N ALA A 167 -20.72 33.11 -2.67
CA ALA A 167 -21.43 33.97 -1.73
C ALA A 167 -20.48 34.71 -0.79
N ALA A 168 -19.51 34.00 -0.17
CA ALA A 168 -18.52 34.62 0.70
C ALA A 168 -17.63 35.63 -0.05
N ILE A 169 -17.15 35.29 -1.25
CA ILE A 169 -16.33 36.21 -2.07
C ILE A 169 -17.11 37.45 -2.46
N SER A 170 -18.38 37.29 -2.84
CA SER A 170 -19.27 38.40 -3.18
C SER A 170 -19.50 39.33 -2.00
N ALA A 171 -19.77 38.78 -0.82
CA ALA A 171 -19.96 39.56 0.41
C ALA A 171 -18.68 40.30 0.84
N LEU A 172 -17.50 39.72 0.61
CA LEU A 172 -16.22 40.30 1.03
C LEU A 172 -15.68 41.37 0.06
N SER A 173 -15.96 41.25 -1.24
CA SER A 173 -15.32 42.08 -2.28
C SER A 173 -16.28 42.84 -3.19
N GLY A 174 -17.59 42.56 -3.10
CA GLY A 174 -18.60 43.16 -3.97
C GLY A 174 -18.60 42.62 -5.40
N ILE A 175 -17.81 41.58 -5.71
CA ILE A 175 -17.89 40.88 -7.01
C ILE A 175 -19.26 40.23 -7.14
N HIS A 176 -19.84 40.29 -8.33
CA HIS A 176 -21.12 39.63 -8.60
C HIS A 176 -21.00 38.11 -8.40
N VAL A 177 -21.94 37.50 -7.67
CA VAL A 177 -21.91 36.07 -7.32
C VAL A 177 -21.67 35.20 -8.57
N ILE A 178 -22.38 35.46 -9.67
CA ILE A 178 -22.22 34.71 -10.93
C ILE A 178 -20.82 34.86 -11.52
N ALA A 179 -20.19 36.04 -11.43
CA ALA A 179 -18.83 36.23 -11.89
C ALA A 179 -17.85 35.40 -11.05
N ALA A 180 -18.01 35.40 -9.72
CA ALA A 180 -17.21 34.56 -8.83
C ALA A 180 -17.40 33.06 -9.17
N THR A 181 -18.63 32.61 -9.40
CA THR A 181 -18.97 31.23 -9.78
C THR A 181 -18.26 30.77 -11.06
N PHE A 182 -18.18 31.61 -12.09
CA PHE A 182 -17.53 31.26 -13.36
C PHE A 182 -16.01 31.45 -13.35
N LEU A 183 -15.48 32.38 -12.57
CA LEU A 183 -14.05 32.70 -12.57
C LEU A 183 -13.24 31.77 -11.66
N LEU A 184 -13.83 31.28 -10.56
CA LEU A 184 -13.15 30.36 -9.64
C LEU A 184 -12.61 29.09 -10.32
N PRO A 185 -13.36 28.40 -11.21
CA PRO A 185 -12.84 27.21 -11.89
C PRO A 185 -11.75 27.48 -12.92
N VAL A 186 -11.58 28.72 -13.42
CA VAL A 186 -10.71 29.00 -14.59
C VAL A 186 -9.25 28.66 -14.30
N GLY A 187 -8.69 29.17 -13.20
CA GLY A 187 -7.30 28.88 -12.82
C GLY A 187 -7.07 27.40 -12.58
N VAL A 188 -8.05 26.73 -11.98
CA VAL A 188 -8.02 25.29 -11.69
C VAL A 188 -8.00 24.45 -12.95
N VAL A 189 -8.94 24.70 -13.86
CA VAL A 189 -9.00 24.02 -15.16
C VAL A 189 -7.67 24.11 -15.89
N LEU A 190 -7.00 25.27 -15.87
CA LEU A 190 -5.71 25.46 -16.55
C LEU A 190 -4.58 24.60 -15.96
N TYR A 191 -4.40 24.58 -14.64
CA TYR A 191 -3.29 23.80 -14.07
C TYR A 191 -3.59 22.31 -14.01
N THR A 192 -4.84 21.91 -13.84
CA THR A 192 -5.26 20.50 -13.91
C THR A 192 -5.06 19.95 -15.33
N PHE A 193 -5.33 20.77 -16.35
CA PHE A 193 -5.10 20.40 -17.75
C PHE A 193 -3.63 20.10 -18.05
N VAL A 194 -2.67 20.79 -17.41
CA VAL A 194 -1.23 20.60 -17.73
C VAL A 194 -0.55 19.61 -16.77
N GLY A 195 -0.90 19.63 -15.49
CA GLY A 195 -0.12 19.02 -14.42
C GLY A 195 -0.52 17.60 -14.01
N GLY A 196 -1.74 17.15 -14.34
CA GLY A 196 -2.27 15.85 -13.88
C GLY A 196 -2.37 15.73 -12.34
N ILE A 197 -2.52 14.51 -11.83
CA ILE A 197 -2.81 14.26 -10.42
C ILE A 197 -1.64 14.64 -9.48
N LYS A 198 -0.38 14.49 -9.92
CA LYS A 198 0.78 14.83 -9.06
C LYS A 198 0.87 16.33 -8.81
N ALA A 199 0.56 17.13 -9.82
CA ALA A 199 0.42 18.57 -9.64
C ALA A 199 -0.68 18.89 -8.62
N THR A 200 -1.79 18.15 -8.64
CA THR A 200 -2.85 18.30 -7.63
C THR A 200 -2.38 18.01 -6.22
N PHE A 201 -1.57 16.97 -5.98
CA PHE A 201 -0.98 16.72 -4.65
C PHE A 201 -0.15 17.90 -4.14
N LEU A 202 0.61 18.55 -5.02
CA LEU A 202 1.47 19.67 -4.65
C LEU A 202 0.68 20.98 -4.47
N THR A 203 -0.34 21.24 -5.29
CA THR A 203 -1.27 22.35 -5.05
C THR A 203 -2.05 22.15 -3.75
N ASP A 204 -2.47 20.92 -3.48
CA ASP A 204 -3.22 20.57 -2.27
C ASP A 204 -2.42 20.85 -1.00
N TYR A 205 -1.12 20.50 -1.04
CA TYR A 205 -0.16 20.85 -0.01
C TYR A 205 -0.08 22.36 0.20
N PHE A 206 0.11 23.13 -0.88
CA PHE A 206 0.22 24.58 -0.82
C PHE A 206 -1.07 25.22 -0.26
N HIS A 207 -2.24 24.82 -0.76
CA HIS A 207 -3.54 25.28 -0.29
C HIS A 207 -3.70 25.03 1.22
N THR A 208 -3.42 23.79 1.67
CA THR A 208 -3.56 23.42 3.09
C THR A 208 -2.61 24.21 3.98
N PHE A 209 -1.38 24.42 3.54
CA PHE A 209 -0.40 25.15 4.34
C PHE A 209 -0.79 26.63 4.50
N VAL A 210 -1.21 27.28 3.41
CA VAL A 210 -1.74 28.66 3.47
C VAL A 210 -2.96 28.75 4.38
N ILE A 211 -3.92 27.83 4.23
CA ILE A 211 -5.12 27.77 5.07
C ILE A 211 -4.76 27.66 6.56
N THR A 212 -3.89 26.71 6.91
CA THR A 212 -3.50 26.49 8.32
C THR A 212 -2.72 27.65 8.92
N ILE A 213 -1.87 28.34 8.15
CA ILE A 213 -1.20 29.58 8.59
C ILE A 213 -2.22 30.65 8.96
N ILE A 214 -3.24 30.86 8.11
CA ILE A 214 -4.29 31.86 8.36
C ILE A 214 -5.14 31.48 9.58
N ILE A 215 -5.44 30.19 9.77
CA ILE A 215 -6.16 29.73 10.97
C ILE A 215 -5.32 30.02 12.22
N CYS A 216 -4.03 29.68 12.22
CA CYS A 216 -3.12 30.00 13.32
C CYS A 216 -3.07 31.52 13.59
N PHE A 217 -3.08 32.35 12.55
CA PHE A 217 -3.20 33.80 12.69
C PHE A 217 -4.48 34.20 13.44
N PHE A 218 -5.64 33.64 13.09
CA PHE A 218 -6.89 33.90 13.82
C PHE A 218 -6.84 33.45 15.28
N THR A 219 -6.17 32.33 15.58
CA THR A 219 -6.02 31.85 16.98
C THR A 219 -5.28 32.85 17.87
N ILE A 220 -4.36 33.63 17.31
CA ILE A 220 -3.67 34.70 18.04
C ILE A 220 -4.55 35.95 18.03
N LYS A 221 -5.04 36.36 16.85
CA LYS A 221 -5.65 37.67 16.64
C LYS A 221 -6.94 37.85 17.41
N ALA A 222 -7.74 36.79 17.60
CA ALA A 222 -8.99 36.85 18.37
C ALA A 222 -8.78 37.36 19.81
N PHE A 223 -7.69 36.97 20.48
CA PHE A 223 -7.43 37.38 21.86
C PHE A 223 -6.69 38.72 22.00
N LEU A 224 -6.24 39.31 20.89
CA LEU A 224 -5.71 40.68 20.86
C LEU A 224 -6.81 41.74 20.75
N VAL A 225 -8.07 41.32 20.55
CA VAL A 225 -9.23 42.21 20.54
C VAL A 225 -9.56 42.58 22.00
N PRO A 226 -9.55 43.87 22.38
CA PRO A 226 -9.75 44.32 23.77
C PRO A 226 -11.03 43.80 24.42
N GLU A 227 -12.10 43.68 23.63
CA GLU A 227 -13.39 43.18 24.08
C GLU A 227 -13.30 41.71 24.52
N ILE A 228 -12.50 40.88 23.83
CA ILE A 228 -12.32 39.46 24.12
C ILE A 228 -11.21 39.24 25.17
N GLY A 229 -10.01 39.76 24.91
CA GLY A 229 -8.82 39.80 25.77
C GLY A 229 -8.17 38.45 26.14
N SER A 230 -8.95 37.40 26.38
CA SER A 230 -8.44 36.06 26.76
C SER A 230 -9.50 34.98 26.53
N PRO A 231 -9.14 33.68 26.54
CA PRO A 231 -10.12 32.59 26.50
C PRO A 231 -11.15 32.65 27.65
N GLY A 232 -10.74 33.12 28.83
CA GLY A 232 -11.64 33.33 29.97
C GLY A 232 -12.61 34.50 29.75
N GLY A 233 -12.14 35.60 29.15
CA GLY A 233 -12.99 36.72 28.75
C GLY A 233 -14.01 36.33 27.68
N LEU A 234 -13.59 35.52 26.70
CA LEU A 234 -14.50 34.97 25.69
C LEU A 234 -15.61 34.13 26.34
N TYR A 235 -15.29 33.30 27.33
CA TYR A 235 -16.30 32.54 28.09
C TYR A 235 -17.32 33.47 28.75
N ASP A 236 -16.84 34.51 29.44
CA ASP A 236 -17.69 35.43 30.19
C ASP A 236 -18.68 36.14 29.26
N LEU A 237 -18.24 36.54 28.05
CA LEU A 237 -19.09 37.11 27.01
C LEU A 237 -20.12 36.12 26.49
N ILE A 238 -19.74 34.87 26.21
CA ILE A 238 -20.66 33.87 25.66
C ILE A 238 -21.72 33.44 26.67
N VAL A 239 -21.38 33.40 27.96
CA VAL A 239 -22.37 33.22 29.04
C VAL A 239 -23.39 34.36 29.01
N GLN A 240 -22.96 35.60 28.80
CA GLN A 240 -23.86 36.74 28.70
C GLN A 240 -24.74 36.65 27.44
N VAL A 241 -24.16 36.34 26.28
CA VAL A 241 -24.90 36.14 25.03
C VAL A 241 -25.96 35.03 25.17
N GLY A 242 -25.66 33.95 25.88
CA GLY A 242 -26.63 32.88 26.15
C GLY A 242 -27.81 33.30 27.03
N LYS A 243 -27.64 34.32 27.89
CA LYS A 243 -28.75 34.91 28.66
C LYS A 243 -29.59 35.84 27.80
N ASP A 244 -28.95 36.65 26.97
CA ASP A 244 -29.62 37.63 26.12
C ASP A 244 -30.36 36.95 24.96
N HIS A 245 -29.80 35.86 24.44
CA HIS A 245 -30.27 35.15 23.26
C HIS A 245 -30.16 33.63 23.42
N PRO A 246 -31.03 33.01 24.23
CA PRO A 246 -30.98 31.56 24.46
C PRO A 246 -31.25 30.76 23.17
N VAL A 247 -30.50 29.68 22.98
CA VAL A 247 -30.63 28.80 21.81
C VAL A 247 -31.72 27.75 22.02
N ALA A 248 -32.76 27.78 21.20
CA ALA A 248 -33.83 26.80 21.25
C ALA A 248 -33.30 25.38 21.02
N GLY A 249 -33.67 24.44 21.90
CA GLY A 249 -33.23 23.04 21.81
C GLY A 249 -31.87 22.72 22.44
N ASN A 250 -31.14 23.73 22.93
CA ASN A 250 -29.98 23.53 23.79
C ASN A 250 -30.39 23.43 25.26
N HIS A 251 -29.67 22.65 26.06
CA HIS A 251 -29.90 22.61 27.51
C HIS A 251 -29.66 24.00 28.14
N ASP A 252 -30.67 24.48 28.87
CA ASP A 252 -30.75 25.83 29.45
C ASP A 252 -30.49 26.98 28.45
N GLY A 253 -30.72 26.73 27.16
CA GLY A 253 -30.45 27.70 26.09
C GLY A 253 -28.96 28.02 25.87
N SER A 254 -28.06 27.27 26.51
CA SER A 254 -26.63 27.62 26.56
C SER A 254 -25.89 27.31 25.25
N PHE A 255 -24.98 28.20 24.84
CA PHE A 255 -24.00 27.93 23.78
C PHE A 255 -22.87 27.00 24.23
N LEU A 256 -22.74 26.76 25.53
CA LEU A 256 -21.63 26.05 26.17
C LEU A 256 -22.02 24.62 26.59
N THR A 257 -22.85 23.94 25.80
CA THR A 257 -23.26 22.56 26.07
C THR A 257 -23.16 21.70 24.82
N MET A 258 -22.81 20.43 25.00
CA MET A 258 -22.94 19.41 23.96
C MET A 258 -24.39 18.96 23.76
N THR A 259 -25.28 19.28 24.71
CA THR A 259 -26.69 18.88 24.73
C THR A 259 -27.53 19.80 23.85
N SER A 260 -27.32 19.69 22.55
CA SER A 260 -28.01 20.46 21.51
C SER A 260 -28.73 19.52 20.54
N LYS A 261 -30.06 19.65 20.49
CA LYS A 261 -30.92 18.80 19.64
C LYS A 261 -30.63 18.98 18.15
N ASP A 262 -30.50 20.21 17.69
CA ASP A 262 -30.23 20.48 16.27
C ASP A 262 -28.76 20.20 15.89
N ALA A 263 -27.81 20.36 16.83
CA ALA A 263 -26.42 20.00 16.56
C ALA A 263 -26.23 18.49 16.35
N ILE A 264 -26.92 17.64 17.12
CA ILE A 264 -26.82 16.18 16.93
C ILE A 264 -27.52 15.73 15.63
N TYR A 265 -28.63 16.38 15.26
CA TYR A 265 -29.27 16.18 13.95
C TYR A 265 -28.33 16.54 12.80
N PHE A 266 -27.68 17.71 12.90
CA PHE A 266 -26.65 18.11 11.96
C PHE A 266 -25.50 17.10 11.93
N GLY A 267 -25.00 16.65 13.09
CA GLY A 267 -23.96 15.63 13.17
C GLY A 267 -24.30 14.36 12.40
N ILE A 268 -25.54 13.86 12.55
CA ILE A 268 -26.03 12.66 11.85
C ILE A 268 -26.09 12.89 10.34
N ILE A 269 -26.64 14.02 9.90
CA ILE A 269 -26.64 14.39 8.46
C ILE A 269 -25.21 14.42 7.95
N HIS A 270 -24.33 15.12 8.67
CA HIS A 270 -23.01 15.46 8.19
C HIS A 270 -22.12 14.23 8.06
N VAL A 271 -22.11 13.34 9.06
CA VAL A 271 -21.34 12.09 8.97
C VAL A 271 -21.81 11.23 7.81
N LEU A 272 -23.11 11.00 7.66
CA LEU A 272 -23.63 10.15 6.59
C LEU A 272 -23.36 10.77 5.21
N ALA A 273 -23.62 12.06 5.06
CA ALA A 273 -23.36 12.78 3.81
C ALA A 273 -21.87 12.74 3.42
N ASN A 274 -20.95 12.87 4.38
CA ASN A 274 -19.51 12.76 4.15
C ASN A 274 -19.09 11.34 3.75
N PHE A 275 -19.68 10.30 4.36
CA PHE A 275 -19.48 8.91 3.92
C PHE A 275 -19.93 8.74 2.47
N GLY A 276 -21.10 9.26 2.10
CA GLY A 276 -21.63 9.22 0.73
C GLY A 276 -20.71 9.91 -0.26
N LEU A 277 -20.37 11.16 0.06
CA LEU A 277 -19.53 12.01 -0.78
C LEU A 277 -18.20 11.36 -1.15
N VAL A 278 -17.53 10.76 -0.18
CA VAL A 278 -16.17 10.29 -0.41
C VAL A 278 -16.11 8.86 -0.90
N ILE A 279 -16.99 7.97 -0.43
CA ILE A 279 -17.03 6.58 -0.92
C ILE A 279 -17.47 6.51 -2.38
N MET A 280 -18.26 7.48 -2.83
CA MET A 280 -18.74 7.55 -4.21
C MET A 280 -17.95 8.52 -5.09
N ASP A 281 -16.87 9.11 -4.60
CA ASP A 281 -16.03 10.01 -5.39
C ASP A 281 -14.70 9.35 -5.76
N THR A 282 -14.56 9.07 -7.06
CA THR A 282 -13.34 8.52 -7.66
C THR A 282 -12.10 9.34 -7.35
N GLY A 283 -12.21 10.66 -7.11
CA GLY A 283 -11.07 11.52 -6.80
C GLY A 283 -10.32 11.12 -5.53
N PHE A 284 -11.02 10.61 -4.51
CA PHE A 284 -10.38 10.10 -3.30
C PHE A 284 -9.69 8.76 -3.53
N PHE A 285 -10.30 7.88 -4.34
CA PHE A 285 -9.68 6.62 -4.75
C PHE A 285 -8.42 6.87 -5.57
N ALA A 286 -8.45 7.84 -6.49
CA ALA A 286 -7.29 8.21 -7.30
C ALA A 286 -6.10 8.67 -6.42
N LYS A 287 -6.36 9.39 -5.32
CA LYS A 287 -5.31 9.75 -4.35
C LYS A 287 -4.75 8.54 -3.61
N ALA A 288 -5.60 7.60 -3.18
CA ALA A 288 -5.13 6.34 -2.58
C ALA A 288 -4.34 5.47 -3.57
N PHE A 289 -4.74 5.44 -4.85
CA PHE A 289 -4.00 4.76 -5.90
C PHE A 289 -2.67 5.44 -6.22
N SER A 290 -2.57 6.76 -6.04
CA SER A 290 -1.34 7.52 -6.27
C SER A 290 -0.30 7.45 -5.14
N ALA A 291 -0.73 7.20 -3.89
CA ALA A 291 0.19 7.03 -2.76
C ALA A 291 0.99 5.72 -2.87
N ALA A 292 2.21 5.65 -2.34
CA ALA A 292 2.89 4.36 -2.21
C ALA A 292 2.08 3.43 -1.26
N PRO A 293 2.08 2.09 -1.44
CA PRO A 293 1.28 1.19 -0.59
C PRO A 293 1.53 1.38 0.92
N GLN A 294 2.78 1.61 1.33
CA GLN A 294 3.17 1.90 2.70
C GLN A 294 2.73 3.28 3.20
N ALA A 295 2.41 4.21 2.29
CA ALA A 295 2.00 5.59 2.61
C ALA A 295 0.48 5.76 2.75
N VAL A 296 -0.33 4.85 2.19
CA VAL A 296 -1.80 4.97 2.21
C VAL A 296 -2.34 5.03 3.64
N VAL A 297 -2.09 4.00 4.44
CA VAL A 297 -2.70 3.89 5.77
C VAL A 297 -2.17 4.97 6.73
N PRO A 298 -0.84 5.17 6.88
CA PRO A 298 -0.33 6.24 7.73
C PRO A 298 -0.78 7.63 7.25
N GLY A 299 -0.79 7.87 5.94
CA GLY A 299 -1.19 9.15 5.35
C GLY A 299 -2.62 9.54 5.71
N TYR A 300 -3.57 8.62 5.56
CA TYR A 300 -4.98 8.86 5.89
C TYR A 300 -5.24 8.92 7.40
N ILE A 301 -4.54 8.15 8.22
CA ILE A 301 -4.68 8.21 9.70
C ILE A 301 -4.16 9.57 10.22
N ILE A 302 -2.92 9.94 9.85
CA ILE A 302 -2.31 11.20 10.28
C ILE A 302 -3.13 12.38 9.76
N GLY A 303 -3.48 12.36 8.47
CA GLY A 303 -4.31 13.39 7.85
C GLY A 303 -5.69 13.50 8.50
N GLY A 304 -6.36 12.38 8.77
CA GLY A 304 -7.70 12.37 9.37
C GLY A 304 -7.74 12.86 10.81
N ILE A 305 -6.73 12.55 11.62
CA ILE A 305 -6.60 13.04 12.99
C ILE A 305 -6.23 14.53 13.01
N ALA A 306 -5.32 14.96 12.15
CA ALA A 306 -4.93 16.37 12.04
C ALA A 306 -6.08 17.23 11.52
N TYR A 307 -6.84 16.75 10.54
CA TYR A 307 -7.99 17.46 9.98
C TYR A 307 -9.00 17.88 11.05
N PHE A 308 -9.28 17.01 12.04
CA PHE A 308 -10.26 17.27 13.11
C PHE A 308 -10.07 18.64 13.77
N ALA A 309 -8.81 19.04 13.99
CA ALA A 309 -8.49 20.29 14.67
C ALA A 309 -8.97 21.53 13.91
N ILE A 310 -9.04 21.48 12.58
CA ILE A 310 -9.34 22.65 11.75
C ILE A 310 -10.78 23.13 11.94
N PRO A 311 -11.84 22.36 11.59
CA PRO A 311 -13.21 22.81 11.80
C PRO A 311 -13.57 22.93 13.29
N TRP A 312 -12.95 22.14 14.18
CA TRP A 312 -13.18 22.26 15.61
C TRP A 312 -12.66 23.60 16.16
N CYS A 313 -11.36 23.89 15.98
CA CYS A 313 -10.74 25.10 16.49
C CYS A 313 -11.29 26.35 15.79
N LEU A 314 -11.26 26.39 14.45
CA LEU A 314 -11.74 27.55 13.70
C LEU A 314 -13.23 27.78 13.93
N GLY A 315 -14.03 26.71 13.86
CA GLY A 315 -15.47 26.78 14.03
C GLY A 315 -15.86 27.30 15.41
N THR A 316 -15.27 26.76 16.49
CA THR A 316 -15.55 27.25 17.85
C THR A 316 -15.06 28.69 18.04
N LEU A 317 -13.80 28.99 17.69
CA LEU A 317 -13.22 30.31 17.96
C LEU A 317 -13.92 31.42 17.17
N MET A 318 -14.15 31.23 15.87
CA MET A 318 -14.67 32.29 15.02
C MET A 318 -16.17 32.48 15.19
N SER A 319 -16.95 31.42 15.41
CA SER A 319 -18.37 31.60 15.75
C SER A 319 -18.55 32.30 17.09
N PHE A 320 -17.70 32.01 18.08
CA PHE A 320 -17.78 32.65 19.39
C PHE A 320 -17.26 34.09 19.34
N SER A 321 -16.26 34.36 18.49
CA SER A 321 -15.82 35.73 18.21
C SER A 321 -16.93 36.55 17.54
N ALA A 322 -17.71 35.95 16.61
CA ALA A 322 -18.89 36.61 16.06
C ALA A 322 -19.94 36.90 17.14
N LEU A 323 -20.37 35.89 17.90
CA LEU A 323 -21.37 36.03 18.95
C LEU A 323 -20.96 37.06 20.01
N ALA A 324 -19.69 37.06 20.42
CA ALA A 324 -19.15 37.96 21.43
C ALA A 324 -19.07 39.43 20.96
N LEU A 325 -18.83 39.65 19.67
CA LEU A 325 -18.63 40.98 19.11
C LEU A 325 -19.88 41.55 18.42
N GLU A 326 -20.90 40.74 18.14
CA GLU A 326 -22.10 41.12 17.38
C GLU A 326 -22.79 42.40 17.91
N ASN A 327 -22.77 42.60 19.23
CA ASN A 327 -23.36 43.77 19.89
C ASN A 327 -22.39 44.95 20.03
N THR A 328 -21.26 44.94 19.31
CA THR A 328 -20.24 46.01 19.34
C THR A 328 -20.17 46.75 18.01
N PRO A 329 -19.79 48.04 17.98
CA PRO A 329 -19.62 48.81 16.74
C PRO A 329 -18.58 48.25 15.75
N ARG A 330 -17.76 47.27 16.17
CA ARG A 330 -16.77 46.61 15.31
C ARG A 330 -17.39 45.56 14.40
N PHE A 331 -18.56 45.05 14.78
CA PHE A 331 -19.20 43.98 14.04
C PHE A 331 -20.00 44.54 12.87
N PRO A 332 -19.91 43.94 11.66
CA PRO A 332 -20.45 44.55 10.45
C PRO A 332 -21.95 44.85 10.46
N THR A 333 -22.74 44.04 11.18
CA THR A 333 -24.20 44.20 11.24
C THR A 333 -24.66 45.15 12.34
N TYR A 334 -23.77 45.65 13.21
CA TYR A 334 -24.18 46.46 14.36
C TYR A 334 -24.98 47.70 13.95
N PRO A 335 -26.11 48.03 14.63
CA PRO A 335 -26.61 47.46 15.88
C PRO A 335 -27.57 46.28 15.75
N ARG A 336 -27.78 45.74 14.54
CA ARG A 336 -28.64 44.56 14.33
C ARG A 336 -27.82 43.26 14.44
N ARG A 337 -28.50 42.17 14.82
CA ARG A 337 -27.94 40.82 14.70
C ARG A 337 -27.84 40.37 13.24
N MET A 338 -27.08 39.32 13.01
CA MET A 338 -27.04 38.61 11.74
C MET A 338 -28.43 38.03 11.42
N SER A 339 -28.88 38.24 10.20
CA SER A 339 -30.11 37.65 9.68
C SER A 339 -29.91 36.15 9.38
N SER A 340 -31.01 35.39 9.33
CA SER A 340 -30.98 33.97 8.96
C SER A 340 -30.39 33.74 7.57
N VAL A 341 -30.58 34.67 6.64
CA VAL A 341 -30.03 34.60 5.29
C VAL A 341 -28.50 34.80 5.29
N GLU A 342 -27.98 35.77 6.05
CA GLU A 342 -26.54 35.98 6.19
C GLU A 342 -25.86 34.76 6.85
N ILE A 343 -26.51 34.18 7.87
CA ILE A 343 -26.02 32.96 8.53
C ILE A 343 -26.03 31.78 7.55
N SER A 344 -27.15 31.54 6.85
CA SER A 344 -27.31 30.43 5.89
C SER A 344 -26.37 30.54 4.68
N ASN A 345 -26.01 31.76 4.28
CA ASN A 345 -24.99 32.02 3.26
C ASN A 345 -23.55 31.80 3.74
N GLY A 346 -23.34 31.45 5.02
CA GLY A 346 -22.03 31.17 5.59
C GLY A 346 -21.21 32.41 5.94
N LEU A 347 -21.84 33.56 6.17
CA LEU A 347 -21.14 34.83 6.40
C LEU A 347 -20.60 35.01 7.84
N VAL A 348 -20.80 34.02 8.72
CA VAL A 348 -20.31 34.05 10.11
C VAL A 348 -18.79 34.18 10.16
N LEU A 349 -18.05 33.34 9.41
CA LEU A 349 -16.59 33.43 9.36
C LEU A 349 -16.09 34.77 8.79
N PRO A 350 -16.58 35.24 7.62
CA PRO A 350 -16.29 36.58 7.11
C PRO A 350 -16.50 37.70 8.14
N TYR A 351 -17.66 37.73 8.80
CA TYR A 351 -17.99 38.83 9.72
C TYR A 351 -17.18 38.76 11.02
N ALA A 352 -16.94 37.56 11.55
CA ALA A 352 -16.02 37.37 12.66
C ALA A 352 -14.61 37.89 12.32
N ALA A 353 -14.10 37.56 11.14
CA ALA A 353 -12.77 37.99 10.70
C ALA A 353 -12.67 39.52 10.53
N ILE A 354 -13.70 40.15 9.97
CA ILE A 354 -13.78 41.62 9.87
C ILE A 354 -13.79 42.24 11.27
N ALA A 355 -14.57 41.69 12.20
CA ALA A 355 -14.67 42.23 13.55
C ALA A 355 -13.33 42.16 14.32
N ILE A 356 -12.56 41.08 14.16
CA ILE A 356 -11.28 40.91 14.89
C ILE A 356 -10.07 41.53 14.18
N ALA A 357 -10.11 41.68 12.85
CA ALA A 357 -8.92 42.03 12.05
C ALA A 357 -9.17 43.04 10.91
N GLY A 358 -10.38 43.62 10.80
CA GLY A 358 -10.72 44.62 9.79
C GLY A 358 -10.55 44.09 8.35
N GLU A 359 -10.08 44.96 7.46
CA GLU A 359 -9.79 44.60 6.06
C GLU A 359 -8.79 43.45 5.93
N GLY A 360 -7.80 43.36 6.83
CA GLY A 360 -6.85 42.25 6.85
C GLY A 360 -7.52 40.91 7.14
N GLY A 361 -8.53 40.90 8.03
CA GLY A 361 -9.37 39.73 8.28
C GLY A 361 -10.23 39.34 7.09
N ALA A 362 -10.83 40.33 6.43
CA ALA A 362 -11.58 40.13 5.19
C ALA A 362 -10.71 39.49 4.09
N ALA A 363 -9.50 40.01 3.88
CA ALA A 363 -8.56 39.49 2.89
C ALA A 363 -8.10 38.05 3.23
N ALA A 364 -7.89 37.77 4.52
CA ALA A 364 -7.54 36.43 4.99
C ALA A 364 -8.66 35.41 4.72
N VAL A 365 -9.92 35.74 4.99
CA VAL A 365 -11.06 34.85 4.67
C VAL A 365 -11.31 34.75 3.17
N LEU A 366 -11.09 35.82 2.41
CA LEU A 366 -11.15 35.77 0.95
C LEU A 366 -10.14 34.75 0.40
N LEU A 367 -8.89 34.82 0.89
CA LEU A 367 -7.83 33.91 0.49
C LEU A 367 -8.11 32.46 0.93
N ILE A 368 -8.58 32.25 2.15
CA ILE A 368 -8.87 30.90 2.67
C ILE A 368 -10.02 30.23 1.90
N THR A 369 -11.05 31.02 1.56
CA THR A 369 -12.19 30.56 0.76
C THR A 369 -11.75 30.19 -0.65
N PHE A 370 -10.90 31.02 -1.25
CA PHE A 370 -10.30 30.74 -2.56
C PHE A 370 -9.47 29.45 -2.54
N MET A 371 -8.55 29.28 -1.58
CA MET A 371 -7.70 28.08 -1.49
C MET A 371 -8.51 26.79 -1.27
N ALA A 372 -9.57 26.86 -0.45
CA ALA A 372 -10.44 25.73 -0.16
C ALA A 372 -11.27 25.30 -1.39
N VAL A 373 -11.85 26.28 -2.10
CA VAL A 373 -12.69 25.99 -3.27
C VAL A 373 -11.86 25.55 -4.47
N THR A 374 -10.67 26.12 -4.71
CA THR A 374 -9.79 25.70 -5.81
C THR A 374 -9.28 24.28 -5.62
N SER A 375 -8.89 23.91 -4.39
CA SER A 375 -8.53 22.53 -4.03
C SER A 375 -9.67 21.56 -4.38
N THR A 376 -10.88 21.91 -3.98
CA THR A 376 -12.04 21.03 -4.20
C THR A 376 -12.40 20.91 -5.69
N ILE A 377 -12.44 22.03 -6.42
CA ILE A 377 -12.69 22.00 -7.87
C ILE A 377 -11.65 21.13 -8.56
N SER A 378 -10.37 21.20 -8.16
CA SER A 378 -9.30 20.39 -8.77
C SER A 378 -9.57 18.90 -8.60
N ALA A 379 -9.98 18.47 -7.40
CA ALA A 379 -10.30 17.08 -7.13
C ALA A 379 -11.52 16.61 -7.94
N GLN A 380 -12.60 17.42 -7.99
CA GLN A 380 -13.83 17.06 -8.69
C GLN A 380 -13.64 17.01 -10.21
N VAL A 381 -12.89 17.95 -10.76
CA VAL A 381 -12.59 18.01 -12.20
C VAL A 381 -11.75 16.81 -12.64
N ILE A 382 -10.76 16.39 -11.84
CA ILE A 382 -9.99 15.15 -12.10
C ILE A 382 -10.86 13.90 -11.97
N SER A 383 -11.71 13.87 -10.95
CA SER A 383 -12.63 12.75 -10.73
C SER A 383 -13.53 12.55 -11.94
N VAL A 384 -14.24 13.59 -12.37
CA VAL A 384 -15.14 13.51 -13.53
C VAL A 384 -14.39 13.30 -14.84
N SER A 385 -13.21 13.91 -15.01
CA SER A 385 -12.41 13.69 -16.22
C SER A 385 -11.93 12.24 -16.34
N SER A 386 -11.59 11.59 -15.22
CA SER A 386 -11.23 10.16 -15.18
C SER A 386 -12.41 9.26 -15.54
N ILE A 387 -13.62 9.57 -15.06
CA ILE A 387 -14.85 8.85 -15.42
C ILE A 387 -15.10 8.98 -16.94
N ILE A 388 -14.94 10.17 -17.49
CA ILE A 388 -15.15 10.41 -18.92
C ILE A 388 -14.12 9.65 -19.77
N SER A 389 -12.84 9.69 -19.40
CA SER A 389 -11.78 9.07 -20.21
C SER A 389 -11.72 7.55 -20.09
N PHE A 390 -11.74 7.01 -18.87
CA PHE A 390 -11.56 5.57 -18.62
C PHE A 390 -12.88 4.81 -18.67
N ASP A 391 -13.88 5.29 -17.92
CA ASP A 391 -15.11 4.54 -17.70
C ASP A 391 -16.13 4.70 -18.82
N ILE A 392 -16.09 5.82 -19.55
CA ILE A 392 -16.98 6.11 -20.67
C ILE A 392 -16.25 5.88 -22.00
N TYR A 393 -15.27 6.72 -22.31
CA TYR A 393 -14.64 6.72 -23.63
C TYR A 393 -13.87 5.44 -23.93
N ARG A 394 -12.87 5.10 -23.10
CA ARG A 394 -12.06 3.88 -23.30
C ARG A 394 -12.94 2.62 -23.25
N GLN A 395 -13.88 2.54 -22.31
CA GLN A 395 -14.66 1.31 -22.13
C GLN A 395 -15.71 1.07 -23.20
N TYR A 396 -16.46 2.11 -23.60
CA TYR A 396 -17.66 1.97 -24.44
C TYR A 396 -17.51 2.53 -25.85
N PHE A 397 -16.61 3.48 -26.09
CA PHE A 397 -16.42 4.09 -27.41
C PHE A 397 -15.18 3.58 -28.14
N ASN A 398 -14.03 3.48 -27.46
CA ASN A 398 -12.79 2.99 -28.05
C ASN A 398 -11.96 2.16 -27.06
N ARG A 399 -12.12 0.83 -27.11
CA ARG A 399 -11.39 -0.12 -26.25
C ARG A 399 -9.88 -0.17 -26.51
N ALA A 400 -9.45 0.23 -27.70
CA ALA A 400 -8.04 0.31 -28.08
C ALA A 400 -7.47 1.74 -27.94
N ALA A 401 -8.08 2.58 -27.09
CA ALA A 401 -7.61 3.94 -26.86
C ALA A 401 -6.14 3.96 -26.41
N THR A 402 -5.35 4.85 -27.00
CA THR A 402 -3.95 5.07 -26.62
C THR A 402 -3.82 6.03 -25.43
N ASP A 403 -2.63 6.15 -24.84
CA ASP A 403 -2.33 7.17 -23.82
C ASP A 403 -2.75 8.58 -24.29
N ARG A 404 -2.47 8.89 -25.56
CA ARG A 404 -2.82 10.18 -26.17
C ARG A 404 -4.32 10.41 -26.21
N ASP A 405 -5.10 9.37 -26.50
CA ASP A 405 -6.55 9.45 -26.55
C ASP A 405 -7.13 9.62 -25.13
N ALA A 406 -6.65 8.85 -24.16
CA ALA A 406 -7.09 8.93 -22.78
C ALA A 406 -6.84 10.32 -22.17
N ILE A 407 -5.64 10.87 -22.39
CA ILE A 407 -5.30 12.24 -21.96
C ILE A 407 -6.17 13.28 -22.68
N ARG A 408 -6.40 13.13 -23.99
CA ARG A 408 -7.26 14.05 -24.75
C ARG A 408 -8.68 14.08 -24.19
N TRP A 409 -9.27 12.93 -23.90
CA TRP A 409 -10.62 12.85 -23.33
C TRP A 409 -10.68 13.29 -21.87
N SER A 410 -9.59 13.10 -21.11
CA SER A 410 -9.46 13.69 -19.78
C SER A 410 -9.49 15.22 -19.89
N HIS A 411 -8.69 15.82 -20.79
CA HIS A 411 -8.69 17.27 -21.02
C HIS A 411 -10.05 17.83 -21.43
N ILE A 412 -10.77 17.13 -22.32
CA ILE A 412 -12.15 17.49 -22.69
C ILE A 412 -13.04 17.46 -21.45
N GLY A 413 -12.94 16.40 -20.64
CA GLY A 413 -13.68 16.26 -19.38
C GLY A 413 -13.39 17.39 -18.39
N VAL A 414 -12.12 17.80 -18.27
CA VAL A 414 -11.69 18.88 -17.38
C VAL A 414 -12.41 20.20 -17.74
N VAL A 415 -12.36 20.58 -19.02
CA VAL A 415 -12.97 21.83 -19.52
C VAL A 415 -14.50 21.75 -19.45
N PHE A 416 -15.08 20.63 -19.90
CA PHE A 416 -16.52 20.40 -19.86
C PHE A 416 -17.07 20.52 -18.45
N PHE A 417 -16.47 19.82 -17.48
CA PHE A 417 -16.97 19.81 -16.12
C PHE A 417 -16.77 21.15 -15.40
N GLY A 418 -15.68 21.87 -15.69
CA GLY A 418 -15.49 23.25 -15.18
C GLY A 418 -16.60 24.20 -15.62
N LEU A 419 -16.99 24.17 -16.90
CA LEU A 419 -18.11 24.97 -17.43
C LEU A 419 -19.47 24.49 -16.91
N PHE A 420 -19.68 23.18 -16.88
CA PHE A 420 -20.93 22.57 -16.43
C PHE A 420 -21.19 22.87 -14.96
N SER A 421 -20.20 22.69 -14.08
CA SER A 421 -20.34 22.93 -12.65
C SER A 421 -20.65 24.39 -12.31
N ALA A 422 -20.02 25.35 -13.00
CA ALA A 422 -20.35 26.77 -12.87
C ALA A 422 -21.78 27.09 -13.33
N SER A 423 -22.20 26.52 -14.46
CA SER A 423 -23.55 26.70 -15.01
C SER A 423 -24.62 26.10 -14.11
N PHE A 424 -24.38 24.88 -13.60
CA PHE A 424 -25.28 24.19 -12.69
C PHE A 424 -25.40 24.91 -11.35
N SER A 425 -24.28 25.38 -10.79
CA SER A 425 -24.30 26.18 -9.55
C SER A 425 -25.04 27.51 -9.74
N THR A 426 -24.91 28.14 -10.90
CA THR A 426 -25.69 29.34 -11.26
C THR A 426 -27.19 29.05 -11.31
N ALA A 427 -27.60 27.90 -11.86
CA ALA A 427 -29.00 27.48 -11.87
C ALA A 427 -29.56 27.30 -10.45
N LEU A 428 -28.79 26.68 -9.55
CA LEU A 428 -29.17 26.53 -8.15
C LEU A 428 -29.27 27.87 -7.42
N TYR A 429 -28.33 28.80 -7.66
CA TYR A 429 -28.38 30.14 -7.09
C TYR A 429 -29.68 30.88 -7.46
N TYR A 430 -30.07 30.86 -8.74
CA TYR A 430 -31.34 31.43 -9.18
C TYR A 430 -32.56 30.65 -8.67
N GLY A 431 -32.40 29.36 -8.37
CA GLY A 431 -33.36 28.53 -7.64
C GLY A 431 -33.51 28.88 -6.15
N LYS A 432 -32.84 29.92 -5.65
CA LYS A 432 -32.82 30.34 -4.24
C LYS A 432 -32.27 29.27 -3.29
N VAL A 433 -31.35 28.45 -3.79
CA VAL A 433 -30.62 27.45 -3.00
C VAL A 433 -29.34 28.09 -2.46
N ASP A 434 -29.12 27.98 -1.15
CA ASP A 434 -27.95 28.50 -0.44
C ASP A 434 -27.07 27.38 0.14
N LEU A 435 -25.96 27.77 0.77
CA LEU A 435 -25.01 26.88 1.42
C LEU A 435 -25.67 26.02 2.52
N GLY A 436 -26.53 26.61 3.34
CA GLY A 436 -27.23 25.90 4.41
C GLY A 436 -28.12 24.78 3.88
N TRP A 437 -28.90 25.07 2.84
CA TRP A 437 -29.75 24.08 2.18
C TRP A 437 -28.94 22.95 1.55
N THR A 438 -27.89 23.28 0.79
CA THR A 438 -27.07 22.26 0.12
C THR A 438 -26.32 21.41 1.12
N LEU A 439 -25.85 21.99 2.23
CA LEU A 439 -25.17 21.27 3.30
C LEU A 439 -26.08 20.23 3.98
N TYR A 440 -27.38 20.53 4.13
CA TYR A 440 -28.32 19.66 4.85
C TYR A 440 -28.92 18.59 3.93
N MET A 441 -29.29 18.94 2.70
CA MET A 441 -29.91 18.00 1.74
C MET A 441 -28.91 16.98 1.19
N LEU A 442 -27.62 17.34 1.13
CA LEU A 442 -26.51 16.59 0.54
C LEU A 442 -26.65 15.06 0.63
N GLY A 443 -26.82 14.54 1.84
CA GLY A 443 -26.85 13.11 2.12
C GLY A 443 -28.05 12.37 1.52
N VAL A 444 -29.13 13.06 1.15
CA VAL A 444 -30.28 12.44 0.48
C VAL A 444 -29.85 11.85 -0.88
N LEU A 445 -28.99 12.54 -1.62
CA LEU A 445 -28.57 12.15 -2.97
C LEU A 445 -27.23 11.43 -3.01
N THR A 446 -26.34 11.68 -2.05
CA THR A 446 -24.96 11.14 -2.07
C THR A 446 -24.80 9.84 -1.27
N CYS A 447 -25.70 9.51 -0.35
CA CYS A 447 -25.60 8.31 0.47
C CYS A 447 -25.97 6.94 -0.16
N PRO A 448 -26.74 6.82 -1.26
CA PRO A 448 -27.27 5.52 -1.68
C PRO A 448 -26.22 4.44 -1.96
N GLY A 449 -25.02 4.84 -2.40
CA GLY A 449 -23.93 3.94 -2.74
C GLY A 449 -22.96 3.61 -1.61
N ILE A 450 -23.11 4.16 -0.38
CA ILE A 450 -22.17 3.95 0.75
C ILE A 450 -21.94 2.46 1.00
N PHE A 451 -22.95 1.77 1.53
CA PHE A 451 -22.80 0.36 1.90
C PHE A 451 -22.63 -0.55 0.69
N PRO A 452 -23.36 -0.35 -0.44
CA PRO A 452 -23.11 -1.13 -1.65
C PRO A 452 -21.65 -1.08 -2.12
N THR A 453 -20.97 0.06 -2.03
CA THR A 453 -19.56 0.20 -2.39
C THR A 453 -18.63 -0.42 -1.35
N VAL A 454 -18.89 -0.22 -0.05
CA VAL A 454 -18.14 -0.90 1.02
C VAL A 454 -18.21 -2.42 0.87
N PHE A 455 -19.38 -2.97 0.56
CA PHE A 455 -19.56 -4.40 0.29
C PHE A 455 -18.88 -4.84 -1.00
N THR A 456 -18.83 -3.97 -2.01
CA THR A 456 -18.12 -4.23 -3.28
C THR A 456 -16.62 -4.42 -3.03
N ILE A 457 -16.08 -3.73 -2.02
CA ILE A 457 -14.66 -3.80 -1.69
C ILE A 457 -14.38 -4.87 -0.63
N LEU A 458 -15.23 -5.03 0.38
CA LEU A 458 -14.90 -5.85 1.57
C LEU A 458 -15.68 -7.19 1.65
N TRP A 459 -16.82 -7.33 0.98
CA TRP A 459 -17.71 -8.48 1.17
C TRP A 459 -17.84 -9.35 -0.08
N LYS A 460 -17.20 -10.53 -0.08
CA LYS A 460 -17.17 -11.46 -1.24
C LYS A 460 -18.53 -12.03 -1.65
N LYS A 461 -19.54 -11.96 -0.76
CA LYS A 461 -20.87 -12.56 -1.00
C LYS A 461 -21.91 -11.60 -1.58
N GLN A 462 -21.60 -10.30 -1.69
CA GLN A 462 -22.53 -9.35 -2.31
C GLN A 462 -22.86 -9.78 -3.74
N SER A 463 -24.16 -9.92 -4.03
CA SER A 463 -24.65 -10.34 -5.33
C SER A 463 -24.72 -9.17 -6.32
N LYS A 464 -24.64 -9.47 -7.61
CA LYS A 464 -24.77 -8.46 -8.68
C LYS A 464 -26.10 -7.70 -8.61
N ILE A 465 -27.20 -8.39 -8.30
CA ILE A 465 -28.53 -7.78 -8.15
C ILE A 465 -28.53 -6.85 -6.94
N ALA A 466 -27.95 -7.28 -5.82
CA ALA A 466 -27.84 -6.45 -4.63
C ALA A 466 -27.03 -5.19 -4.88
N ALA A 467 -25.90 -5.29 -5.59
CA ALA A 467 -25.12 -4.13 -5.98
C ALA A 467 -25.96 -3.16 -6.83
N ILE A 468 -26.65 -3.63 -7.88
CA ILE A 468 -27.37 -2.74 -8.80
C ILE A 468 -28.63 -2.12 -8.19
N VAL A 469 -29.47 -2.94 -7.56
CA VAL A 469 -30.85 -2.55 -7.19
C VAL A 469 -30.89 -1.77 -5.87
N SER A 470 -30.07 -2.15 -4.90
CA SER A 470 -30.10 -1.56 -3.55
C SER A 470 -29.84 -0.05 -3.50
N PRO A 471 -28.82 0.52 -4.18
CA PRO A 471 -28.62 1.97 -4.17
C PRO A 471 -29.75 2.72 -4.90
N LEU A 472 -30.32 2.15 -5.97
CA LEU A 472 -31.44 2.79 -6.68
C LEU A 472 -32.70 2.84 -5.80
N LEU A 473 -33.04 1.72 -5.17
CA LEU A 473 -34.13 1.68 -4.20
C LEU A 473 -33.86 2.58 -3.00
N GLY A 474 -32.63 2.60 -2.49
CA GLY A 474 -32.28 3.44 -1.35
C GLY A 474 -32.37 4.93 -1.66
N MET A 475 -31.95 5.35 -2.87
CA MET A 475 -32.13 6.73 -3.33
C MET A 475 -33.62 7.10 -3.43
N ALA A 476 -34.44 6.20 -4.00
CA ALA A 476 -35.90 6.41 -4.09
C ALA A 476 -36.54 6.51 -2.71
N THR A 477 -36.16 5.63 -1.77
CA THR A 477 -36.61 5.66 -0.37
C THR A 477 -36.18 6.95 0.32
N GLY A 478 -34.92 7.38 0.14
CA GLY A 478 -34.39 8.63 0.68
C GLY A 478 -35.17 9.86 0.21
N ILE A 479 -35.39 9.98 -1.11
CA ILE A 479 -36.16 11.08 -1.71
C ILE A 479 -37.63 11.04 -1.23
N ALA A 480 -38.26 9.87 -1.19
CA ALA A 480 -39.64 9.74 -0.73
C ALA A 480 -39.80 10.15 0.74
N VAL A 481 -38.88 9.71 1.62
CA VAL A 481 -38.89 10.10 3.04
C VAL A 481 -38.60 11.58 3.20
N TRP A 482 -37.64 12.14 2.47
CA TRP A 482 -37.30 13.56 2.52
C TRP A 482 -38.48 14.46 2.13
N LEU A 483 -39.09 14.22 0.97
CA LEU A 483 -40.22 15.00 0.48
C LEU A 483 -41.49 14.75 1.30
N GLY A 484 -41.72 13.49 1.70
CA GLY A 484 -42.87 13.10 2.52
C GLY A 484 -42.83 13.73 3.91
N THR A 485 -41.65 13.79 4.55
CA THR A 485 -41.49 14.45 5.85
C THR A 485 -41.52 15.97 5.73
N ALA A 486 -41.01 16.56 4.64
CA ALA A 486 -41.18 17.99 4.37
C ALA A 486 -42.68 18.36 4.28
N SER A 487 -43.45 17.60 3.50
CA SER A 487 -44.90 17.79 3.38
C SER A 487 -45.65 17.53 4.68
N SER A 488 -45.34 16.43 5.38
CA SER A 488 -46.09 16.04 6.59
C SER A 488 -45.78 16.91 7.81
N LEU A 489 -44.54 17.40 7.96
CA LEU A 489 -44.13 18.17 9.14
C LEU A 489 -44.28 19.69 8.95
N TYR A 490 -44.19 20.17 7.70
CA TYR A 490 -44.22 21.60 7.38
C TYR A 490 -45.35 22.01 6.43
N GLY A 491 -46.17 21.07 5.97
CA GLY A 491 -47.37 21.33 5.16
C GLY A 491 -47.12 21.58 3.67
N GLU A 492 -45.87 21.72 3.24
CA GLU A 492 -45.51 22.06 1.86
C GLU A 492 -44.16 21.45 1.42
N VAL A 493 -43.94 21.37 0.11
CA VAL A 493 -42.66 20.96 -0.49
C VAL A 493 -42.06 22.16 -1.21
N THR A 494 -41.21 22.90 -0.51
CA THR A 494 -40.51 24.11 -0.99
C THR A 494 -39.02 24.02 -0.66
N VAL A 495 -38.19 24.89 -1.24
CA VAL A 495 -36.76 24.99 -0.86
C VAL A 495 -36.62 25.20 0.65
N ALA A 496 -37.49 26.03 1.24
CA ALA A 496 -37.47 26.30 2.67
C ALA A 496 -37.83 25.08 3.53
N SER A 497 -38.89 24.32 3.17
CA SER A 497 -39.30 23.14 3.95
C SER A 497 -38.33 21.97 3.78
N THR A 498 -37.82 21.78 2.56
CA THR A 498 -36.87 20.71 2.24
C THR A 498 -35.46 20.96 2.77
N GLY A 499 -35.11 22.21 3.10
CA GLY A 499 -33.85 22.57 3.76
C GLY A 499 -33.86 22.47 5.29
N LYS A 500 -34.99 22.07 5.91
CA LYS A 500 -35.06 21.93 7.36
C LYS A 500 -34.28 20.70 7.85
N SER A 501 -33.78 20.77 9.08
CA SER A 501 -32.97 19.70 9.68
C SER A 501 -33.69 18.35 9.69
N LEU A 502 -34.97 18.30 10.11
CA LEU A 502 -35.69 17.03 10.27
C LEU A 502 -35.93 16.27 8.95
N PRO A 503 -36.47 16.89 7.88
CA PRO A 503 -36.61 16.22 6.60
C PRO A 503 -35.26 15.72 6.07
N CYS A 504 -34.21 16.53 6.19
CA CYS A 504 -32.86 16.17 5.76
C CYS A 504 -32.28 15.00 6.56
N VAL A 505 -32.46 14.97 7.89
CA VAL A 505 -32.04 13.82 8.73
C VAL A 505 -32.74 12.56 8.25
N TYR A 506 -34.07 12.56 8.18
CA TYR A 506 -34.83 11.36 7.84
C TYR A 506 -34.53 10.89 6.41
N GLY A 507 -34.47 11.80 5.45
CA GLY A 507 -34.10 11.51 4.07
C GLY A 507 -32.69 10.93 3.95
N THR A 508 -31.71 11.55 4.63
CA THR A 508 -30.31 11.09 4.61
C THR A 508 -30.15 9.72 5.26
N VAL A 509 -30.76 9.50 6.43
CA VAL A 509 -30.72 8.20 7.12
C VAL A 509 -31.38 7.11 6.28
N ALA A 510 -32.54 7.41 5.68
CA ALA A 510 -33.22 6.49 4.78
C ALA A 510 -32.37 6.17 3.54
N SER A 511 -31.77 7.20 2.92
CA SER A 511 -30.89 7.06 1.75
C SER A 511 -29.63 6.26 2.06
N ALA A 512 -29.05 6.42 3.25
CA ALA A 512 -27.82 5.74 3.66
C ALA A 512 -28.05 4.29 4.12
N LEU A 513 -29.03 4.05 4.99
CA LEU A 513 -29.20 2.76 5.68
C LEU A 513 -30.09 1.77 4.92
N SER A 514 -31.07 2.23 4.15
CA SER A 514 -31.93 1.32 3.39
C SER A 514 -31.18 0.52 2.30
N PRO A 515 -30.21 1.07 1.53
CA PRO A 515 -29.38 0.26 0.65
C PRO A 515 -28.59 -0.83 1.37
N ALA A 516 -28.18 -0.60 2.62
CA ALA A 516 -27.48 -1.60 3.42
C ALA A 516 -28.39 -2.80 3.68
N LEU A 517 -29.61 -2.53 4.14
CA LEU A 517 -30.63 -3.55 4.38
C LEU A 517 -30.98 -4.31 3.09
N TYR A 518 -31.29 -3.59 2.01
CA TYR A 518 -31.59 -4.20 0.71
C TYR A 518 -30.43 -5.06 0.22
N SER A 519 -29.19 -4.56 0.32
CA SER A 519 -28.00 -5.28 -0.14
C SER A 519 -27.81 -6.60 0.61
N VAL A 520 -27.98 -6.58 1.94
CA VAL A 520 -27.85 -7.77 2.78
C VAL A 520 -28.95 -8.77 2.45
N VAL A 521 -30.22 -8.35 2.46
CA VAL A 521 -31.37 -9.24 2.19
C VAL A 521 -31.27 -9.87 0.80
N ILE A 522 -31.04 -9.08 -0.25
CA ILE A 522 -30.92 -9.58 -1.62
C ILE A 522 -29.72 -10.52 -1.78
N SER A 523 -28.59 -10.22 -1.13
CA SER A 523 -27.40 -11.08 -1.18
C SER A 523 -27.55 -12.36 -0.37
N LEU A 524 -28.35 -12.37 0.71
CA LEU A 524 -28.63 -13.60 1.47
C LEU A 524 -29.54 -14.56 0.70
N ILE A 525 -30.47 -14.04 -0.10
CA ILE A 525 -31.34 -14.86 -0.96
C ILE A 525 -30.53 -15.56 -2.07
N LYS A 526 -29.59 -14.85 -2.70
CA LYS A 526 -28.73 -15.40 -3.75
C LYS A 526 -27.28 -14.91 -3.58
N PRO A 527 -26.50 -15.53 -2.68
CA PRO A 527 -25.14 -15.09 -2.38
C PRO A 527 -24.21 -15.35 -3.56
N ALA A 528 -23.33 -14.38 -3.83
CA ALA A 528 -22.18 -14.61 -4.70
C ALA A 528 -21.04 -15.29 -3.91
N ASN A 529 -20.03 -15.78 -4.62
CA ASN A 529 -18.76 -16.18 -4.03
C ASN A 529 -17.63 -15.64 -4.92
N TYR A 530 -17.44 -14.33 -4.89
CA TYR A 530 -16.47 -13.66 -5.75
C TYR A 530 -15.04 -14.02 -5.34
N ASN A 531 -14.21 -14.40 -6.31
CA ASN A 531 -12.79 -14.65 -6.10
C ASN A 531 -12.02 -13.35 -6.26
N TRP A 532 -11.38 -12.87 -5.20
CA TRP A 532 -10.61 -11.61 -5.25
C TRP A 532 -9.43 -11.64 -6.21
N ALA A 533 -8.93 -12.84 -6.58
CA ALA A 533 -7.90 -12.99 -7.59
C ALA A 533 -8.38 -12.58 -8.99
N ASP A 534 -9.70 -12.61 -9.25
CA ASP A 534 -10.25 -12.28 -10.56
C ASP A 534 -10.00 -10.81 -10.95
N PHE A 535 -9.78 -9.93 -9.97
CA PHE A 535 -9.38 -8.55 -10.24
C PHE A 535 -8.05 -8.42 -10.96
N ARG A 536 -7.14 -9.39 -10.79
CA ARG A 536 -5.82 -9.42 -11.44
C ARG A 536 -5.91 -9.92 -12.88
N ASN A 537 -7.05 -10.49 -13.30
CA ASN A 537 -7.21 -11.03 -14.64
C ASN A 537 -7.34 -9.92 -15.68
N GLU A 538 -7.95 -8.79 -15.32
CA GLU A 538 -8.02 -7.61 -16.19
C GLU A 538 -6.77 -6.73 -16.05
N ARG A 539 -6.24 -6.30 -17.19
CA ARG A 539 -5.12 -5.36 -17.28
C ARG A 539 -5.68 -3.95 -17.51
N LEU A 540 -5.36 -3.02 -16.61
CA LEU A 540 -5.88 -1.65 -16.66
C LEU A 540 -4.81 -0.65 -17.09
N ALA A 541 -3.53 -0.94 -16.84
CA ALA A 541 -2.41 -0.10 -17.28
C ALA A 541 -2.30 0.01 -18.82
N PHE A 542 -1.79 1.15 -19.32
CA PHE A 542 -1.48 1.33 -20.74
C PHE A 542 -0.13 0.69 -21.08
N ASP A 543 -0.06 -0.04 -22.21
CA ASP A 543 1.19 -0.66 -22.71
C ASP A 543 2.15 0.38 -23.28
N GLN A 544 3.41 0.38 -22.84
CA GLN A 544 4.53 0.93 -23.59
C GLN A 544 5.13 -0.16 -24.49
N THR A 545 4.42 -0.58 -25.55
CA THR A 545 4.92 -1.19 -26.82
C THR A 545 3.77 -1.83 -27.60
N ASP A 546 3.96 -1.98 -28.92
CA ASP A 546 2.95 -2.26 -29.96
C ASP A 546 1.90 -3.37 -29.65
N PRO A 547 0.66 -3.24 -30.17
CA PRO A 547 -0.45 -4.15 -29.86
C PRO A 547 -0.37 -5.53 -30.53
N SER A 548 0.68 -5.82 -31.32
CA SER A 548 0.74 -7.02 -32.18
C SER A 548 1.57 -8.19 -31.63
N THR A 549 2.14 -8.06 -30.43
CA THR A 549 2.99 -9.10 -29.81
C THR A 549 2.58 -9.50 -28.39
N SER A 550 1.49 -8.95 -27.84
CA SER A 550 1.18 -9.01 -26.39
C SER A 550 -0.04 -9.84 -25.98
N GLU A 551 -0.59 -10.72 -26.84
CA GLU A 551 -1.69 -11.61 -26.41
C GLU A 551 -1.24 -12.86 -25.63
N ALA A 552 0.06 -13.09 -25.38
CA ALA A 552 0.51 -14.32 -24.72
C ALA A 552 1.80 -14.19 -23.90
N ALA A 553 1.88 -13.36 -22.84
CA ALA A 553 3.07 -13.38 -21.97
C ALA A 553 2.95 -12.74 -20.56
N ILE A 554 1.81 -12.81 -19.86
CA ILE A 554 1.80 -12.62 -18.39
C ILE A 554 1.37 -13.94 -17.78
N SER A 555 2.32 -14.70 -17.22
CA SER A 555 2.01 -16.01 -16.65
C SER A 555 1.12 -15.84 -15.42
N HIS A 556 0.18 -16.77 -15.23
CA HIS A 556 -0.68 -16.83 -14.05
C HIS A 556 0.12 -16.84 -12.72
N GLU A 557 1.40 -17.23 -12.77
CA GLU A 557 2.34 -17.35 -11.64
C GLU A 557 2.77 -16.00 -11.06
N GLU A 558 3.00 -14.98 -11.91
CA GLU A 558 3.39 -13.62 -11.48
C GLU A 558 2.24 -12.90 -10.77
N LYS A 559 1.00 -13.14 -11.24
CA LYS A 559 -0.23 -12.62 -10.62
C LYS A 559 -0.53 -13.27 -9.27
N VAL A 560 -0.16 -14.55 -9.07
CA VAL A 560 -0.41 -15.30 -7.83
C VAL A 560 0.65 -14.99 -6.75
N SER A 561 1.93 -14.87 -7.12
CA SER A 561 3.02 -14.49 -6.20
C SER A 561 2.85 -13.07 -5.64
N SER A 562 2.55 -12.09 -6.51
CA SER A 562 2.20 -10.72 -6.09
C SER A 562 0.98 -10.71 -5.16
N TYR A 563 -0.04 -11.53 -5.44
CA TYR A 563 -1.25 -11.60 -4.62
C TYR A 563 -1.00 -12.18 -3.22
N ALA A 564 -0.11 -13.16 -3.06
CA ALA A 564 0.21 -13.73 -1.74
C ALA A 564 0.95 -12.73 -0.83
N ALA A 565 1.96 -12.02 -1.37
CA ALA A 565 2.66 -10.95 -0.66
C ALA A 565 1.70 -9.80 -0.29
N ASP A 566 0.83 -9.41 -1.23
CA ASP A 566 -0.16 -8.36 -1.01
C ASP A 566 -1.24 -8.79 -0.01
N LYS A 567 -1.57 -10.07 0.10
CA LYS A 567 -2.51 -10.61 1.11
C LYS A 567 -1.94 -10.50 2.52
N ALA A 568 -0.65 -10.78 2.73
CA ALA A 568 0.01 -10.59 4.02
C ALA A 568 0.08 -9.11 4.42
N ARG A 569 0.47 -8.24 3.47
CA ARG A 569 0.45 -6.77 3.66
C ARG A 569 -0.96 -6.26 3.94
N LEU A 570 -1.97 -6.76 3.24
CA LEU A 570 -3.37 -6.40 3.43
C LEU A 570 -3.87 -6.80 4.82
N LYS A 571 -3.46 -7.96 5.34
CA LYS A 571 -3.81 -8.38 6.70
C LYS A 571 -3.26 -7.39 7.73
N HIS A 572 -1.99 -7.01 7.62
CA HIS A 572 -1.37 -6.06 8.54
C HIS A 572 -1.99 -4.66 8.44
N TRP A 573 -1.91 -4.04 7.25
CA TRP A 573 -2.37 -2.67 7.02
C TRP A 573 -3.89 -2.52 7.13
N GLY A 574 -4.65 -3.51 6.67
CA GLY A 574 -6.10 -3.54 6.81
C GLY A 574 -6.56 -3.64 8.26
N THR A 575 -5.85 -4.43 9.09
CA THR A 575 -6.15 -4.51 10.53
C THR A 575 -5.87 -3.17 11.22
N LEU A 576 -4.71 -2.55 10.94
CA LEU A 576 -4.35 -1.25 11.49
C LEU A 576 -5.36 -0.17 11.11
N ALA A 577 -5.73 -0.10 9.82
CA ALA A 577 -6.74 0.83 9.33
C ALA A 577 -8.10 0.61 10.02
N ALA A 578 -8.55 -0.63 10.17
CA ALA A 578 -9.80 -0.95 10.84
C ALA A 578 -9.81 -0.56 12.33
N ILE A 579 -8.71 -0.82 13.05
CA ILE A 579 -8.57 -0.43 14.46
C ILE A 579 -8.65 1.09 14.61
N TRP A 580 -7.90 1.85 13.81
CA TRP A 580 -7.93 3.31 13.87
C TRP A 580 -9.26 3.90 13.42
N SER A 581 -9.94 3.27 12.45
CA SER A 581 -11.29 3.67 12.03
C SER A 581 -12.29 3.50 13.19
N ALA A 582 -12.23 2.35 13.88
CA ALA A 582 -13.08 2.10 15.04
C ALA A 582 -12.72 3.05 16.21
N ALA A 583 -11.43 3.25 16.47
CA ALA A 583 -10.96 4.12 17.56
C ALA A 583 -11.38 5.58 17.34
N THR A 584 -11.23 6.11 16.12
CA THR A 584 -11.63 7.49 15.81
C THR A 584 -13.15 7.67 15.80
N PHE A 585 -13.91 6.69 15.28
CA PHE A 585 -15.37 6.74 15.37
C PHE A 585 -15.83 6.67 16.83
N LEU A 586 -15.42 5.65 17.59
CA LEU A 586 -15.80 5.51 19.00
C LEU A 586 -15.32 6.69 19.85
N GLY A 587 -14.12 7.20 19.60
CA GLY A 587 -13.58 8.36 20.29
C GLY A 587 -14.38 9.64 20.02
N HIS A 588 -14.51 10.03 18.75
CA HIS A 588 -15.12 11.30 18.37
C HIS A 588 -16.65 11.30 18.43
N TRP A 589 -17.32 10.16 18.23
CA TRP A 589 -18.78 10.07 18.24
C TRP A 589 -19.36 9.55 19.54
N VAL A 590 -18.69 8.64 20.24
CA VAL A 590 -19.29 7.94 21.38
C VAL A 590 -18.69 8.41 22.69
N LEU A 591 -17.39 8.22 22.90
CA LEU A 591 -16.74 8.41 24.20
C LEU A 591 -16.62 9.89 24.59
N TRP A 592 -16.43 10.79 23.63
CA TRP A 592 -16.24 12.20 23.93
C TRP A 592 -17.58 12.96 24.05
N PRO A 593 -18.42 13.08 23.02
CA PRO A 593 -19.60 13.96 23.09
C PRO A 593 -20.81 13.37 23.80
N LEU A 594 -21.07 12.05 23.72
CA LEU A 594 -22.32 11.48 24.24
C LEU A 594 -22.42 11.48 25.77
N PRO A 595 -21.37 11.21 26.55
CA PRO A 595 -21.42 11.38 28.00
C PRO A 595 -21.74 12.82 28.40
N MET A 596 -21.19 13.79 27.68
CA MET A 596 -21.46 15.22 27.91
C MET A 596 -22.90 15.59 27.53
N TYR A 597 -23.43 15.02 26.45
CA TYR A 597 -24.84 15.15 26.04
C TYR A 597 -25.79 14.52 27.07
N ALA A 598 -25.49 13.29 27.52
CA ALA A 598 -26.35 12.53 28.43
C ALA A 598 -26.38 13.13 29.85
N SER A 599 -25.24 13.61 30.34
CA SER A 599 -25.12 14.30 31.64
C SER A 599 -25.68 15.72 31.63
N LYS A 600 -26.12 16.22 30.46
CA LYS A 600 -26.58 17.59 30.28
C LYS A 600 -25.53 18.63 30.73
N TYR A 601 -24.26 18.35 30.48
CA TYR A 601 -23.17 19.16 31.01
C TYR A 601 -23.13 20.55 30.35
N ILE A 602 -23.05 21.60 31.17
CA ILE A 602 -22.76 22.98 30.77
C ILE A 602 -21.32 23.28 31.17
N PHE A 603 -20.52 23.77 30.23
CA PHE A 603 -19.09 23.93 30.44
C PHE A 603 -18.85 25.01 31.49
N GLY A 604 -18.07 24.69 32.52
CA GLY A 604 -17.53 25.71 33.41
C GLY A 604 -16.39 26.48 32.73
N ARG A 605 -16.07 27.67 33.27
CA ARG A 605 -15.01 28.55 32.75
C ARG A 605 -13.69 27.81 32.51
N THR A 606 -13.20 27.07 33.51
CA THR A 606 -11.95 26.30 33.42
C THR A 606 -12.00 25.26 32.30
N PHE A 607 -13.12 24.54 32.16
CA PHE A 607 -13.28 23.52 31.12
C PHE A 607 -13.32 24.15 29.73
N PHE A 608 -14.04 25.26 29.55
CA PHE A 608 -14.06 25.98 28.28
C PHE A 608 -12.68 26.54 27.89
N VAL A 609 -11.94 27.10 28.85
CA VAL A 609 -10.57 27.56 28.59
C VAL A 609 -9.70 26.40 28.13
N ALA A 610 -9.77 25.24 28.80
CA ALA A 610 -9.06 24.03 28.38
C ALA A 610 -9.48 23.56 26.97
N TRP A 611 -10.79 23.57 26.67
CA TRP A 611 -11.35 23.23 25.37
C TRP A 611 -10.73 24.06 24.24
N ILE A 612 -10.71 25.39 24.41
CA ILE A 612 -10.14 26.32 23.43
C ILE A 612 -8.62 26.13 23.30
N VAL A 613 -7.89 26.03 24.43
CA VAL A 613 -6.43 25.88 24.41
C VAL A 613 -6.02 24.57 23.73
N ILE A 614 -6.69 23.45 24.01
CA ILE A 614 -6.42 22.16 23.36
C ILE A 614 -6.71 22.26 21.86
N ALA A 615 -7.82 22.89 21.46
CA ALA A 615 -8.14 23.08 20.05
C ALA A 615 -7.06 23.91 19.32
N ILE A 616 -6.55 24.96 19.97
CA ILE A 616 -5.46 25.78 19.42
C ILE A 616 -4.17 24.96 19.31
N ILE A 617 -3.73 24.26 20.36
CA ILE A 617 -2.51 23.44 20.30
C ILE A 617 -2.60 22.42 19.15
N TRP A 618 -3.75 21.79 18.99
CA TRP A 618 -3.96 20.79 17.94
C TRP A 618 -3.95 21.42 16.54
N VAL A 619 -4.53 22.60 16.32
CA VAL A 619 -4.47 23.25 14.99
C VAL A 619 -3.06 23.71 14.62
N TRP A 620 -2.26 24.13 15.60
CA TRP A 620 -0.83 24.42 15.39
C TRP A 620 -0.05 23.14 15.07
N GLY A 621 -0.30 22.04 15.78
CA GLY A 621 0.24 20.72 15.42
C GLY A 621 -0.15 20.28 14.01
N THR A 622 -1.39 20.58 13.60
CA THR A 622 -1.89 20.32 12.25
C THR A 622 -1.15 21.14 11.20
N MET A 623 -0.78 22.39 11.49
CA MET A 623 0.06 23.20 10.61
C MET A 623 1.45 22.57 10.43
N PHE A 624 2.05 22.01 11.48
CA PHE A 624 3.31 21.26 11.37
C PHE A 624 3.18 20.00 10.50
N VAL A 625 2.12 19.20 10.72
CA VAL A 625 1.84 17.98 9.96
C VAL A 625 1.53 18.30 8.50
N ALA A 626 0.72 19.31 8.22
CA ALA A 626 0.32 19.62 6.84
C ALA A 626 1.38 20.40 6.07
N GLY A 627 2.15 21.24 6.76
CA GLY A 627 3.12 22.17 6.16
C GLY A 627 4.56 21.66 6.12
N PHE A 628 5.05 21.05 7.19
CA PHE A 628 6.48 20.71 7.32
C PHE A 628 6.76 19.22 7.12
N TYR A 629 5.86 18.33 7.54
CA TYR A 629 6.06 16.89 7.35
C TYR A 629 6.24 16.46 5.88
N PRO A 630 5.50 17.02 4.89
CA PRO A 630 5.76 16.71 3.47
C PRO A 630 7.17 17.09 3.00
N ILE A 631 7.75 18.17 3.54
CA ILE A 631 9.10 18.61 3.21
C ILE A 631 10.13 17.64 3.79
N ILE A 632 9.92 17.20 5.04
CA ILE A 632 10.80 16.28 5.76
C ILE A 632 10.79 14.91 5.07
N ASP A 633 9.60 14.36 4.80
CA ASP A 633 9.41 13.07 4.13
C ASP A 633 9.92 13.10 2.67
N GLY A 634 9.71 14.23 1.97
CA GLY A 634 10.14 14.44 0.59
C GLY A 634 11.61 14.88 0.41
N TRP A 635 12.39 15.01 1.49
CA TRP A 635 13.76 15.53 1.45
C TRP A 635 14.70 14.81 0.46
N PRO A 636 14.68 13.47 0.35
CA PRO A 636 15.48 12.76 -0.65
C PRO A 636 15.15 13.15 -2.10
N GLN A 637 13.85 13.34 -2.41
CA GLN A 637 13.41 13.74 -3.75
C GLN A 637 13.79 15.20 -4.03
N LEU A 638 13.64 16.10 -3.05
CA LEU A 638 14.10 17.49 -3.17
C LEU A 638 15.60 17.59 -3.44
N LYS A 639 16.42 16.75 -2.78
CA LYS A 639 17.87 16.66 -3.06
C LYS A 639 18.15 16.22 -4.49
N LYS A 640 17.42 15.24 -5.03
CA LYS A 640 17.56 14.79 -6.42
C LYS A 640 17.24 15.91 -7.42
N VAL A 641 16.12 16.62 -7.21
CA VAL A 641 15.75 17.79 -8.03
C VAL A 641 16.84 18.87 -7.97
N TYR A 642 17.37 19.17 -6.78
CA TYR A 642 18.41 20.17 -6.60
C TYR A 642 19.73 19.81 -7.31
N LYS A 643 20.16 18.54 -7.22
CA LYS A 643 21.34 18.04 -7.96
C LYS A 643 21.15 18.12 -9.47
N GLY A 644 19.96 17.74 -9.96
CA GLY A 644 19.60 17.86 -11.37
C GLY A 644 19.60 19.32 -11.87
N LEU A 645 19.13 20.27 -11.04
CA LEU A 645 19.19 21.71 -11.36
C LEU A 645 20.63 22.24 -11.42
N LYS A 646 21.54 21.70 -10.61
CA LYS A 646 22.97 22.04 -10.63
C LYS A 646 23.75 21.43 -11.80
N GLY A 647 23.10 20.61 -12.64
CA GLY A 647 23.76 19.92 -13.75
C GLY A 647 24.80 18.90 -13.28
N GLN A 648 24.76 18.48 -12.02
CA GLN A 648 25.66 17.46 -11.48
C GLN A 648 25.23 16.04 -11.88
N ASP A 649 23.99 15.90 -12.37
CA ASP A 649 23.44 14.71 -13.00
C ASP A 649 22.63 15.14 -14.25
N SER A 650 23.29 15.58 -15.32
CA SER A 650 22.61 15.78 -16.61
C SER A 650 22.37 14.42 -17.28
N VAL A 651 21.10 14.02 -17.33
CA VAL A 651 20.60 12.79 -17.95
C VAL A 651 20.89 12.77 -19.45
N GLU A 652 21.90 12.00 -19.87
CA GLU A 652 21.80 11.20 -21.10
C GLU A 652 21.16 9.85 -20.73
N GLY A 653 20.16 9.45 -21.52
CA GLY A 653 19.13 8.49 -21.12
C GLY A 653 19.62 7.15 -20.56
N ARG A 654 19.19 6.86 -19.33
CA ARG A 654 19.00 5.50 -18.82
C ARG A 654 17.69 5.44 -18.04
N THR A 655 16.81 4.56 -18.47
CA THR A 655 15.57 4.20 -17.80
C THR A 655 15.93 3.34 -16.59
N GLU A 656 16.00 3.93 -15.39
CA GLU A 656 16.21 3.20 -14.14
C GLU A 656 14.92 3.09 -13.33
N VAL A 657 14.63 1.84 -12.94
CA VAL A 657 13.56 1.44 -12.03
C VAL A 657 13.94 1.86 -10.60
N VAL A 658 13.01 2.52 -9.92
CA VAL A 658 13.18 3.12 -8.59
C VAL A 658 13.48 2.04 -7.53
N GLN A 659 14.67 2.08 -6.93
CA GLN A 659 15.00 1.44 -5.65
C GLN A 659 14.42 2.22 -4.46
N ASP A 660 13.94 1.50 -3.44
CA ASP A 660 13.50 2.02 -2.14
C ASP A 660 14.65 2.69 -1.34
N PRO A 661 14.34 3.66 -0.44
CA PRO A 661 15.36 4.47 0.22
C PRO A 661 16.11 3.76 1.37
N PRO A 662 17.36 4.16 1.66
CA PRO A 662 18.19 3.58 2.72
C PRO A 662 17.78 4.07 4.12
N SER A 663 17.90 3.19 5.12
CA SER A 663 17.83 3.53 6.54
C SER A 663 19.17 4.12 7.00
N ASP A 664 19.21 5.42 7.29
CA ASP A 664 20.37 6.08 7.89
C ASP A 664 20.23 6.09 9.43
N SER A 665 21.10 5.34 10.10
CA SER A 665 21.39 5.48 11.52
C SER A 665 22.73 6.21 11.67
N SER A 666 22.68 7.50 12.00
CA SER A 666 23.86 8.26 12.44
C SER A 666 23.58 8.87 13.80
N ILE A 667 24.05 8.21 14.87
CA ILE A 667 24.31 8.86 16.16
C ILE A 667 25.82 8.82 16.35
N THR A 668 26.41 10.01 16.36
CA THR A 668 27.81 10.27 16.66
C THR A 668 28.09 10.09 18.15
N ASP A 669 29.19 9.42 18.46
CA ASP A 669 29.83 9.38 19.78
C ASP A 669 30.12 10.78 20.33
N ARG A 670 29.75 11.00 21.60
CA ARG A 670 30.41 11.96 22.50
C ARG A 670 30.44 11.38 23.92
N ASP A 671 31.64 11.07 24.37
CA ASP A 671 31.96 10.70 25.74
C ASP A 671 31.98 11.90 26.72
N ASP A 672 31.75 11.55 27.98
CA ASP A 672 32.20 12.16 29.24
C ASP A 672 31.64 13.52 29.73
N LYS A 673 30.82 13.45 30.79
CA LYS A 673 31.25 13.77 32.18
C LYS A 673 30.11 13.55 33.19
N GLY A 674 30.47 12.99 34.34
CA GLY A 674 29.55 12.38 35.29
C GLY A 674 28.82 13.31 36.27
N ASN A 675 27.93 12.69 37.04
CA ASN A 675 27.73 12.97 38.46
C ASN A 675 26.85 11.89 39.12
N ALA A 676 27.10 11.67 40.40
CA ALA A 676 26.67 10.55 41.22
C ALA A 676 25.22 10.62 41.76
N ALA A 677 24.57 9.44 41.84
CA ALA A 677 23.71 8.85 42.91
C ALA A 677 22.54 9.64 43.57
N PRO A 678 21.56 9.00 44.28
CA PRO A 678 21.21 7.56 44.42
C PRO A 678 19.71 7.19 44.24
N GLU A 679 19.49 5.90 44.04
CA GLU A 679 18.45 4.97 44.52
C GLU A 679 16.98 5.40 44.80
N THR A 680 16.04 4.66 44.20
CA THR A 680 14.96 3.98 44.96
C THR A 680 14.47 2.73 44.22
N GLU A 681 14.49 1.59 44.91
CA GLU A 681 14.05 0.27 44.45
C GLU A 681 12.53 0.17 44.25
N THR A 682 12.07 -0.66 43.32
CA THR A 682 11.12 -1.76 43.65
C THR A 682 11.00 -2.81 42.54
N ILE A 683 11.65 -3.95 42.78
CA ILE A 683 11.14 -5.33 42.73
C ILE A 683 10.19 -5.71 41.58
N ARG A 684 10.71 -6.47 40.61
CA ARG A 684 10.12 -7.76 40.15
C ARG A 684 11.15 -8.60 39.39
N ASP A 685 11.99 -9.29 40.17
CA ASP A 685 12.69 -10.50 39.74
C ASP A 685 11.73 -11.70 39.71
N LYS A 686 11.88 -12.58 38.71
CA LYS A 686 12.18 -14.03 38.90
C LYS A 686 12.10 -14.83 37.58
N LEU A 687 13.28 -15.13 37.02
CA LEU A 687 13.77 -16.42 36.47
C LEU A 687 14.91 -16.18 35.43
N PRO A 688 15.90 -17.08 35.32
CA PRO A 688 17.31 -16.73 35.47
C PRO A 688 18.00 -16.41 34.14
N ARG A 689 18.76 -15.32 34.11
CA ARG A 689 19.80 -15.12 33.09
C ARG A 689 21.03 -15.92 33.51
N ILE A 690 21.17 -17.12 32.94
CA ILE A 690 22.44 -17.86 32.97
C ILE A 690 23.39 -17.11 32.04
N GLY A 691 24.45 -16.53 32.62
CA GLY A 691 25.52 -15.88 31.88
C GLY A 691 26.29 -16.91 31.06
N VAL A 692 26.12 -16.89 29.73
CA VAL A 692 27.04 -17.54 28.81
C VAL A 692 28.12 -16.53 28.44
N LYS A 693 29.31 -16.79 28.97
CA LYS A 693 30.55 -16.10 28.60
C LYS A 693 30.88 -16.53 27.17
N ILE A 694 30.52 -15.72 26.18
CA ILE A 694 30.92 -15.94 24.79
C ILE A 694 32.44 -15.76 24.74
N LEU A 695 33.17 -16.87 24.66
CA LEU A 695 34.57 -16.85 24.25
C LEU A 695 34.60 -16.45 22.77
N PRO A 696 35.32 -15.38 22.39
CA PRO A 696 35.52 -15.06 20.99
C PRO A 696 36.29 -16.21 20.34
N LEU A 697 35.67 -16.87 19.36
CA LEU A 697 36.39 -17.75 18.44
C LEU A 697 37.53 -16.94 17.81
N PRO A 698 38.74 -17.49 17.67
CA PRO A 698 39.87 -16.76 17.13
C PRO A 698 39.54 -16.30 15.71
N ARG A 699 39.59 -14.99 15.47
CA ARG A 699 39.73 -14.43 14.13
C ARG A 699 41.05 -14.95 13.58
N LEU A 700 41.01 -16.07 12.87
CA LEU A 700 42.02 -16.37 11.86
C LEU A 700 41.89 -15.25 10.82
N VAL A 701 42.81 -14.29 10.89
CA VAL A 701 43.07 -13.33 9.82
C VAL A 701 43.34 -14.19 8.57
N PRO A 702 42.50 -14.14 7.52
CA PRO A 702 42.87 -14.74 6.26
C PRO A 702 44.14 -14.01 5.80
N GLU A 703 45.17 -14.74 5.39
CA GLU A 703 46.32 -14.14 4.71
C GLU A 703 45.82 -13.23 3.57
N PRO A 704 46.50 -12.10 3.30
CA PRO A 704 46.17 -11.26 2.18
C PRO A 704 46.17 -12.11 0.91
N ILE A 705 45.01 -12.20 0.25
CA ILE A 705 44.85 -12.92 -1.01
C ILE A 705 45.84 -12.30 -2.00
N GLN A 706 46.94 -13.00 -2.29
CA GLN A 706 47.80 -12.68 -3.42
C GLN A 706 46.91 -12.60 -4.65
N THR A 707 46.93 -11.46 -5.34
CA THR A 707 46.25 -11.20 -6.62
C THR A 707 46.36 -12.45 -7.50
N VAL A 708 45.25 -13.18 -7.60
CA VAL A 708 45.17 -14.38 -8.43
C VAL A 708 45.00 -13.86 -9.85
N PRO A 709 45.87 -14.22 -10.81
CA PRO A 709 45.66 -13.82 -12.19
C PRO A 709 44.34 -14.44 -12.69
N ASP A 710 43.60 -13.72 -13.53
CA ASP A 710 42.25 -14.09 -13.94
C ASP A 710 42.20 -15.47 -14.60
N ILE A 711 41.53 -16.44 -13.93
CA ILE A 711 41.41 -17.80 -14.45
C ILE A 711 40.08 -17.95 -15.20
N VAL A 712 40.18 -18.41 -16.46
CA VAL A 712 39.03 -18.77 -17.28
C VAL A 712 38.91 -20.29 -17.35
N LEU A 713 37.77 -20.82 -16.92
CA LEU A 713 37.46 -22.26 -16.94
C LEU A 713 36.37 -22.60 -17.96
N SER A 714 36.75 -23.38 -18.97
CA SER A 714 35.79 -23.96 -19.92
C SER A 714 34.94 -25.06 -19.28
N ASP A 715 33.89 -25.50 -19.98
CA ASP A 715 33.06 -26.65 -19.55
C ASP A 715 33.93 -27.90 -19.31
N THR A 716 34.91 -28.16 -20.18
CA THR A 716 35.82 -29.29 -20.05
C THR A 716 36.70 -29.17 -18.80
N ASN A 717 37.17 -27.96 -18.47
CA ASN A 717 37.98 -27.73 -17.26
C ASN A 717 37.15 -27.95 -15.99
N VAL A 718 35.94 -27.38 -15.93
CA VAL A 718 35.05 -27.54 -14.77
C VAL A 718 34.68 -29.00 -14.57
N ASN A 719 34.29 -29.71 -15.63
CA ASN A 719 33.99 -31.15 -15.53
C ASN A 719 35.22 -31.96 -15.11
N HIS A 720 36.42 -31.68 -15.64
CA HIS A 720 37.63 -32.38 -15.24
C HIS A 720 37.96 -32.21 -13.75
N ILE A 721 37.83 -31.00 -13.20
CA ILE A 721 38.04 -30.74 -11.77
C ILE A 721 37.01 -31.51 -10.94
N LEU A 722 35.72 -31.39 -11.31
CA LEU A 722 34.63 -32.04 -10.61
C LEU A 722 34.70 -33.58 -10.72
N ASP A 723 35.21 -34.11 -11.83
CA ASP A 723 35.33 -35.55 -12.07
C ASP A 723 36.43 -36.20 -11.23
N THR A 724 37.43 -35.42 -10.83
CA THR A 724 38.63 -35.84 -10.09
C THR A 724 38.58 -35.43 -8.62
N LEU A 725 37.40 -35.14 -8.06
CA LEU A 725 37.26 -34.81 -6.64
C LEU A 725 37.48 -36.05 -5.77
N SER A 726 38.35 -35.89 -4.77
CA SER A 726 38.52 -36.85 -3.67
C SER A 726 37.46 -36.62 -2.58
N PRO A 727 37.24 -37.59 -1.68
CA PRO A 727 36.40 -37.39 -0.50
C PRO A 727 36.80 -36.17 0.36
N THR A 728 38.11 -35.89 0.44
CA THR A 728 38.64 -34.71 1.13
C THR A 728 38.23 -33.41 0.42
N ASP A 729 38.36 -33.35 -0.91
CA ASP A 729 37.95 -32.17 -1.68
C ASP A 729 36.45 -31.87 -1.48
N VAL A 730 35.60 -32.92 -1.49
CA VAL A 730 34.16 -32.76 -1.26
C VAL A 730 33.87 -32.25 0.16
N THR A 731 34.63 -32.73 1.15
CA THR A 731 34.49 -32.28 2.55
C THR A 731 34.86 -30.80 2.70
N ASP A 732 35.92 -30.36 2.01
CA ASP A 732 36.34 -28.96 2.00
C ASP A 732 35.30 -28.06 1.31
N LEU A 733 34.80 -28.49 0.14
CA LEU A 733 33.73 -27.81 -0.60
C LEU A 733 32.44 -27.72 0.23
N ALA A 734 32.06 -28.80 0.91
CA ALA A 734 30.90 -28.81 1.81
C ALA A 734 31.09 -27.83 2.97
N SER A 735 32.29 -27.77 3.55
CA SER A 735 32.63 -26.85 4.63
C SER A 735 32.61 -25.39 4.17
N ALA A 736 33.05 -25.10 2.94
CA ALA A 736 32.95 -23.77 2.35
C ALA A 736 31.49 -23.34 2.15
N LEU A 737 30.66 -24.23 1.60
CA LEU A 737 29.23 -23.98 1.41
C LEU A 737 28.48 -23.82 2.73
N GLU A 738 28.80 -24.63 3.73
CA GLU A 738 28.28 -24.51 5.10
C GLU A 738 28.56 -23.13 5.69
N ARG A 739 29.81 -22.66 5.61
CA ARG A 739 30.17 -21.31 6.09
C ARG A 739 29.36 -20.23 5.37
N ALA A 740 29.25 -20.32 4.05
CA ALA A 740 28.50 -19.35 3.26
C ALA A 740 27.01 -19.32 3.62
N LEU A 741 26.38 -20.49 3.83
CA LEU A 741 24.97 -20.58 4.21
C LEU A 741 24.71 -20.18 5.67
N ILE A 742 25.67 -20.40 6.58
CA ILE A 742 25.64 -19.85 7.95
C ILE A 742 25.67 -18.32 7.90
N GLN A 743 26.57 -17.73 7.11
CA GLN A 743 26.62 -16.27 6.94
C GLN A 743 25.27 -15.74 6.40
N TYR A 744 24.75 -16.39 5.35
CA TYR A 744 23.44 -16.11 4.77
C TYR A 744 22.32 -16.12 5.82
N SER A 745 22.21 -17.20 6.61
CA SER A 745 21.03 -17.44 7.46
C SER A 745 21.12 -16.83 8.86
N CYS A 746 22.33 -16.55 9.37
CA CYS A 746 22.57 -16.19 10.78
C CYS A 746 23.26 -14.84 10.97
N ASN A 747 24.09 -14.40 10.00
CA ASN A 747 24.95 -13.22 10.17
C ASN A 747 24.53 -12.06 9.25
N ASN A 748 23.24 -11.99 8.94
CA ASN A 748 22.62 -10.88 8.22
C ASN A 748 23.14 -10.67 6.78
N GLU A 749 23.70 -11.71 6.15
CA GLU A 749 24.17 -11.68 4.77
C GLU A 749 23.01 -11.78 3.75
N GLN A 750 21.85 -12.30 4.17
CA GLN A 750 20.64 -12.40 3.35
C GLN A 750 20.17 -11.05 2.78
N GLN A 751 20.24 -9.97 3.57
CA GLN A 751 19.77 -8.65 3.16
C GLN A 751 20.58 -8.05 1.99
N TYR A 752 21.81 -8.53 1.79
CA TYR A 752 22.71 -8.04 0.75
C TYR A 752 22.56 -8.81 -0.57
N GLN A 753 21.81 -9.92 -0.60
CA GLN A 753 21.62 -10.71 -1.80
C GLN A 753 20.63 -10.03 -2.77
N PRO A 754 21.05 -9.63 -3.98
CA PRO A 754 20.15 -8.95 -4.89
C PRO A 754 19.17 -9.93 -5.56
N HIS A 755 18.02 -9.42 -6.00
CA HIS A 755 17.06 -10.21 -6.78
C HIS A 755 17.62 -10.60 -8.15
N ARG A 756 17.26 -11.79 -8.64
CA ARG A 756 17.58 -12.19 -10.03
C ARG A 756 16.84 -11.29 -11.02
N ALA A 757 17.53 -10.87 -12.08
CA ALA A 757 16.91 -10.17 -13.20
C ALA A 757 16.56 -11.16 -14.33
N VAL A 758 15.39 -10.97 -14.96
CA VAL A 758 14.90 -11.82 -16.04
C VAL A 758 14.66 -10.95 -17.27
N VAL A 759 15.21 -11.36 -18.41
CA VAL A 759 14.99 -10.70 -19.70
C VAL A 759 14.47 -11.73 -20.68
N ASN A 760 13.34 -11.46 -21.33
CA ASN A 760 12.78 -12.31 -22.38
C ASN A 760 12.85 -11.57 -23.73
N ARG A 761 13.49 -12.18 -24.73
CA ARG A 761 13.53 -11.68 -26.12
C ARG A 761 13.11 -12.81 -27.06
N ASP A 762 11.93 -12.67 -27.66
CA ASP A 762 11.38 -13.64 -28.61
C ASP A 762 11.40 -15.10 -28.10
N GLY A 763 11.08 -15.32 -26.81
CA GLY A 763 11.10 -16.64 -26.17
C GLY A 763 12.48 -17.09 -25.66
N GLN A 764 13.57 -16.41 -26.01
CA GLN A 764 14.87 -16.59 -25.35
C GLN A 764 14.81 -15.91 -23.98
N VAL A 765 14.89 -16.70 -22.92
CA VAL A 765 14.95 -16.18 -21.55
C VAL A 765 16.41 -16.12 -21.10
N SER A 766 16.84 -14.95 -20.63
CA SER A 766 18.14 -14.71 -20.02
C SER A 766 17.94 -14.35 -18.55
N LEU A 767 18.58 -15.11 -17.66
CA LEU A 767 18.59 -14.84 -16.22
C LEU A 767 19.94 -14.27 -15.82
N PHE A 768 19.92 -13.21 -15.02
CA PHE A 768 21.10 -12.66 -14.35
C PHE A 768 20.90 -12.86 -12.85
N MET A 769 21.74 -13.68 -12.24
CA MET A 769 21.68 -14.03 -10.83
C MET A 769 22.90 -13.42 -10.14
N PRO A 770 22.84 -12.12 -9.77
CA PRO A 770 23.90 -11.50 -8.99
C PRO A 770 23.92 -12.09 -7.57
N GLY A 771 25.09 -12.07 -6.95
CA GLY A 771 25.27 -12.36 -5.54
C GLY A 771 26.44 -11.56 -5.00
N THR A 772 26.44 -11.33 -3.69
CA THR A 772 27.51 -10.63 -3.00
C THR A 772 27.84 -11.32 -1.69
N THR A 773 29.09 -11.23 -1.25
CA THR A 773 29.51 -11.45 0.13
C THR A 773 30.45 -10.32 0.53
N ASP A 774 30.88 -10.29 1.80
CA ASP A 774 31.94 -9.39 2.28
C ASP A 774 33.27 -9.49 1.50
N GLN A 775 33.50 -10.60 0.80
CA GLN A 775 34.75 -10.90 0.09
C GLN A 775 34.59 -11.03 -1.43
N LEU A 776 33.38 -11.28 -1.93
CA LEU A 776 33.14 -11.64 -3.32
C LEU A 776 31.93 -10.91 -3.90
N LEU A 777 32.05 -10.54 -5.17
CA LEU A 777 30.95 -10.09 -6.00
C LEU A 777 30.86 -11.04 -7.19
N GLY A 778 29.66 -11.38 -7.64
CA GLY A 778 29.57 -12.21 -8.83
C GLY A 778 28.19 -12.20 -9.46
N VAL A 779 28.15 -12.59 -10.72
CA VAL A 779 26.90 -12.72 -11.47
C VAL A 779 26.94 -14.01 -12.28
N LYS A 780 25.90 -14.83 -12.11
CA LYS A 780 25.65 -15.97 -12.98
C LYS A 780 24.66 -15.58 -14.06
N ILE A 781 25.08 -15.71 -15.31
CA ILE A 781 24.24 -15.44 -16.48
C ILE A 781 23.78 -16.79 -17.03
N VAL A 782 22.46 -16.96 -17.22
CA VAL A 782 21.85 -18.20 -17.70
C VAL A 782 21.04 -17.91 -18.96
N GLY A 783 21.33 -18.63 -20.04
CA GLY A 783 20.53 -18.63 -21.26
C GLY A 783 19.59 -19.84 -21.30
N ILE A 784 18.30 -19.58 -21.51
CA ILE A 784 17.26 -20.56 -21.72
C ILE A 784 16.69 -20.35 -23.12
N THR A 785 17.07 -21.24 -24.03
CA THR A 785 16.62 -21.20 -25.43
C THR A 785 15.38 -22.09 -25.61
N PRO A 786 14.33 -21.64 -26.33
CA PRO A 786 13.16 -22.46 -26.63
C PRO A 786 13.54 -23.79 -27.27
N ALA A 787 12.90 -24.88 -26.84
CA ALA A 787 13.19 -26.23 -27.34
C ALA A 787 13.00 -26.35 -28.86
N GLU A 788 12.07 -25.60 -29.44
CA GLU A 788 11.79 -25.55 -30.89
C GLU A 788 12.95 -24.98 -31.73
N ARG A 789 13.86 -24.22 -31.09
CA ARG A 789 15.02 -23.59 -31.74
C ARG A 789 16.32 -24.36 -31.52
N LEU A 790 16.30 -25.43 -30.73
CA LEU A 790 17.48 -26.23 -30.41
C LEU A 790 17.44 -27.56 -31.17
N LYS A 791 18.59 -27.99 -31.67
CA LYS A 791 18.74 -29.40 -32.06
C LYS A 791 18.70 -30.26 -30.79
N PRO A 792 18.26 -31.53 -30.85
CA PRO A 792 18.28 -32.43 -29.70
C PRO A 792 19.67 -32.54 -29.01
N SER A 793 20.75 -32.39 -29.77
CA SER A 793 22.15 -32.36 -29.28
C SER A 793 22.54 -31.07 -28.55
N GLU A 794 21.76 -29.99 -28.69
CA GLU A 794 22.00 -28.67 -28.08
C GLU A 794 21.07 -28.41 -26.88
N ALA A 795 20.24 -29.40 -26.52
CA ALA A 795 19.29 -29.31 -25.42
C ALA A 795 20.01 -29.28 -24.05
N GLY A 796 20.02 -28.12 -23.40
CA GLY A 796 20.53 -27.94 -22.04
C GLY A 796 20.73 -26.48 -21.64
N LEU A 797 20.68 -26.19 -20.34
CA LEU A 797 20.98 -24.86 -19.80
C LEU A 797 22.43 -24.49 -20.08
N LYS A 798 22.66 -23.33 -20.71
CA LYS A 798 23.98 -22.73 -20.88
C LYS A 798 24.11 -21.58 -19.88
N SER A 799 25.18 -21.59 -19.10
CA SER A 799 25.41 -20.56 -18.10
C SER A 799 26.89 -20.32 -17.84
N VAL A 800 27.20 -19.11 -17.41
CA VAL A 800 28.55 -18.66 -17.02
C VAL A 800 28.45 -17.92 -15.69
N LEU A 801 29.44 -18.09 -14.84
CA LEU A 801 29.61 -17.37 -13.59
C LEU A 801 30.89 -16.54 -13.70
N THR A 802 30.79 -15.25 -13.42
CA THR A 802 31.93 -14.34 -13.27
C THR A 802 32.04 -13.92 -11.82
N LEU A 803 33.26 -13.97 -11.29
CA LEU A 803 33.59 -13.63 -9.90
C LEU A 803 34.60 -12.48 -9.86
N CYS A 804 34.35 -11.55 -8.96
CA CYS A 804 35.19 -10.42 -8.62
C CYS A 804 35.47 -10.40 -7.11
N ASP A 805 36.56 -9.75 -6.72
CA ASP A 805 36.85 -9.47 -5.31
C ASP A 805 35.96 -8.35 -4.76
N ALA A 806 36.06 -8.07 -3.47
CA ALA A 806 35.28 -7.01 -2.82
C ALA A 806 35.55 -5.59 -3.37
N ARG A 807 36.64 -5.37 -4.12
CA ARG A 807 36.98 -4.09 -4.77
C ARG A 807 36.43 -4.02 -6.20
N GLY A 808 35.97 -5.15 -6.75
CA GLY A 808 35.48 -5.27 -8.11
C GLY A 808 36.54 -5.73 -9.11
N ASP A 809 37.74 -6.10 -8.65
CA ASP A 809 38.77 -6.69 -9.52
C ASP A 809 38.34 -8.11 -9.92
N ALA A 810 38.50 -8.48 -11.18
CA ALA A 810 38.15 -9.83 -11.63
C ALA A 810 39.04 -10.88 -10.97
N ILE A 811 38.43 -12.02 -10.59
CA ILE A 811 39.13 -13.19 -10.02
C ILE A 811 39.09 -14.36 -11.00
N GLY A 812 37.99 -14.51 -11.73
CA GLY A 812 37.85 -15.55 -12.73
C GLY A 812 36.46 -15.70 -13.28
N THR A 813 36.37 -16.41 -14.40
CA THR A 813 35.12 -16.72 -15.10
C THR A 813 35.07 -18.21 -15.43
N LEU A 814 33.95 -18.86 -15.13
CA LEU A 814 33.75 -20.29 -15.35
C LEU A 814 32.39 -20.62 -15.93
N ASN A 815 32.31 -21.63 -16.79
CA ASN A 815 31.02 -22.18 -17.19
C ASN A 815 30.29 -22.79 -15.98
N ALA A 816 29.01 -22.46 -15.84
CA ALA A 816 28.27 -22.70 -14.62
C ALA A 816 27.21 -23.83 -14.71
N ALA A 817 27.11 -24.52 -15.84
CA ALA A 817 26.10 -25.58 -16.02
C ALA A 817 26.38 -26.80 -15.13
N ALA A 818 27.61 -27.30 -15.12
CA ALA A 818 28.04 -28.39 -14.22
C ALA A 818 28.09 -27.93 -12.76
N LEU A 819 28.62 -26.72 -12.53
CA LEU A 819 28.64 -26.06 -11.21
C LEU A 819 27.25 -26.00 -10.58
N THR A 820 26.23 -25.54 -11.32
CA THR A 820 24.87 -25.38 -10.79
C THR A 820 24.31 -26.72 -10.30
N ALA A 821 24.51 -27.80 -11.05
CA ALA A 821 24.06 -29.12 -10.62
C ALA A 821 24.85 -29.61 -9.39
N PHE A 822 26.18 -29.45 -9.41
CA PHE A 822 27.06 -29.84 -8.31
C PHE A 822 26.73 -29.10 -7.00
N ARG A 823 26.68 -27.76 -7.02
CA ARG A 823 26.45 -26.93 -5.82
C ARG A 823 25.06 -27.15 -5.23
N THR A 824 24.05 -27.37 -6.08
CA THR A 824 22.68 -27.68 -5.60
C THR A 824 22.67 -29.02 -4.89
N ALA A 825 23.30 -30.04 -5.49
CA ALA A 825 23.42 -31.35 -4.86
C ALA A 825 24.19 -31.27 -3.54
N LEU A 826 25.31 -30.55 -3.52
CA LEU A 826 26.12 -30.35 -2.32
C LEU A 826 25.35 -29.67 -1.17
N GLY A 827 24.41 -28.76 -1.47
CA GLY A 827 23.53 -28.15 -0.48
C GLY A 827 22.69 -29.17 0.29
N SER A 828 22.11 -30.17 -0.41
CA SER A 828 21.42 -31.28 0.25
C SER A 828 22.37 -32.15 1.06
N MET A 829 23.62 -32.28 0.59
CA MET A 829 24.60 -33.14 1.25
C MET A 829 25.06 -32.64 2.62
N LEU A 830 24.85 -31.35 2.92
CA LEU A 830 25.16 -30.76 4.23
C LEU A 830 24.39 -31.41 5.38
N ALA A 831 23.14 -31.82 5.14
CA ALA A 831 22.35 -32.60 6.09
C ALA A 831 22.61 -34.10 5.94
N TYR A 832 22.72 -34.60 4.70
CA TYR A 832 22.94 -36.01 4.39
C TYR A 832 24.17 -36.62 5.08
N ARG A 833 25.30 -35.87 5.16
CA ARG A 833 26.54 -36.36 5.75
C ARG A 833 26.41 -36.82 7.21
N PHE A 834 25.37 -36.37 7.91
CA PHE A 834 25.06 -36.77 9.28
C PHE A 834 24.22 -38.05 9.37
N ARG A 835 23.65 -38.57 8.26
CA ARG A 835 22.85 -39.80 8.29
C ARG A 835 23.68 -41.00 8.72
N GLN A 836 23.10 -41.82 9.60
CA GLN A 836 23.65 -43.11 9.99
C GLN A 836 23.25 -44.23 9.02
N ASN A 837 22.01 -44.21 8.52
CA ASN A 837 21.48 -45.21 7.61
C ASN A 837 21.33 -44.63 6.20
N THR A 838 22.04 -45.20 5.23
CA THR A 838 22.03 -44.79 3.80
C THR A 838 22.10 -45.98 2.84
N GLU A 839 21.72 -47.18 3.29
CA GLU A 839 21.93 -48.43 2.55
C GLU A 839 21.21 -48.45 1.20
N ASN A 840 19.96 -48.01 1.17
CA ASN A 840 19.12 -48.02 -0.04
C ASN A 840 18.79 -46.58 -0.47
N ILE A 841 19.34 -46.17 -1.61
CA ILE A 841 19.10 -44.84 -2.19
C ILE A 841 18.16 -44.97 -3.39
N VAL A 842 17.08 -44.19 -3.40
CA VAL A 842 16.18 -44.06 -4.55
C VAL A 842 16.30 -42.65 -5.13
N VAL A 843 16.52 -42.56 -6.43
CA VAL A 843 16.69 -41.28 -7.14
C VAL A 843 15.62 -41.14 -8.21
N PHE A 844 14.77 -40.12 -8.07
CA PHE A 844 13.79 -39.75 -9.08
C PHE A 844 14.42 -38.79 -10.08
N GLY A 845 14.40 -39.18 -11.35
CA GLY A 845 15.00 -38.45 -12.47
C GLY A 845 16.35 -39.03 -12.89
N ALA A 846 16.72 -38.80 -14.16
CA ALA A 846 17.98 -39.28 -14.74
C ALA A 846 18.80 -38.14 -15.39
N GLY A 847 18.72 -36.94 -14.81
CA GLY A 847 19.43 -35.75 -15.30
C GLY A 847 20.76 -35.48 -14.58
N LYS A 848 21.37 -34.32 -14.86
CA LYS A 848 22.62 -33.88 -14.19
C LYS A 848 22.48 -33.75 -12.67
N GLN A 849 21.31 -33.39 -12.17
CA GLN A 849 21.05 -33.37 -10.73
C GLN A 849 21.13 -34.78 -10.14
N ALA A 850 20.47 -35.78 -10.74
CA ALA A 850 20.57 -37.18 -10.32
C ALA A 850 22.02 -37.69 -10.29
N LEU A 851 22.79 -37.40 -11.35
CA LEU A 851 24.22 -37.73 -11.44
C LEU A 851 25.00 -37.21 -10.22
N TRP A 852 24.86 -35.92 -9.91
CA TRP A 852 25.62 -35.29 -8.82
C TRP A 852 25.18 -35.76 -7.43
N HIS A 853 23.88 -36.00 -7.20
CA HIS A 853 23.42 -36.54 -5.93
C HIS A 853 23.97 -37.94 -5.68
N ILE A 854 23.99 -38.81 -6.69
CA ILE A 854 24.55 -40.17 -6.58
C ILE A 854 26.06 -40.08 -6.32
N ARG A 855 26.80 -39.28 -7.10
CA ARG A 855 28.26 -39.17 -6.94
C ARG A 855 28.67 -38.60 -5.59
N LEU A 856 28.00 -37.56 -5.11
CA LEU A 856 28.30 -36.99 -3.78
C LEU A 856 27.92 -37.95 -2.65
N ALA A 857 26.81 -38.69 -2.78
CA ALA A 857 26.45 -39.72 -1.82
C ALA A 857 27.53 -40.82 -1.72
N LEU A 858 28.07 -41.27 -2.86
CA LEU A 858 29.20 -42.20 -2.91
C LEU A 858 30.44 -41.58 -2.25
N LEU A 859 30.87 -40.38 -2.66
CA LEU A 859 32.08 -39.75 -2.12
C LEU A 859 32.02 -39.50 -0.60
N LEU A 860 30.83 -39.30 -0.04
CA LEU A 860 30.64 -39.06 1.39
C LEU A 860 30.39 -40.34 2.21
N LYS A 861 29.74 -41.36 1.62
CA LYS A 861 29.15 -42.49 2.36
C LYS A 861 29.24 -43.85 1.64
N GLU A 862 30.16 -44.04 0.69
CA GLU A 862 30.30 -45.26 -0.12
C GLU A 862 30.14 -46.58 0.64
N LYS A 863 30.78 -46.68 1.82
CA LYS A 863 30.81 -47.90 2.64
C LYS A 863 29.46 -48.28 3.22
N ASP A 864 28.57 -47.30 3.38
CA ASP A 864 27.27 -47.45 4.02
C ASP A 864 26.17 -47.77 2.99
N ILE A 865 26.45 -47.62 1.68
CA ILE A 865 25.51 -47.79 0.58
C ILE A 865 25.57 -49.24 0.04
N LYS A 866 24.40 -49.86 -0.16
CA LYS A 866 24.25 -51.19 -0.77
C LYS A 866 23.58 -51.14 -2.13
N SER A 867 22.61 -50.25 -2.31
CA SER A 867 21.86 -50.14 -3.56
C SER A 867 21.52 -48.70 -3.93
N VAL A 868 21.53 -48.43 -5.24
CA VAL A 868 21.05 -47.19 -5.86
C VAL A 868 20.06 -47.57 -6.95
N THR A 869 18.78 -47.20 -6.76
CA THR A 869 17.71 -47.41 -7.73
C THR A 869 17.35 -46.08 -8.39
N ILE A 870 17.42 -46.00 -9.73
CA ILE A 870 17.03 -44.82 -10.50
C ILE A 870 15.61 -45.00 -11.05
N VAL A 871 14.70 -44.10 -10.68
CA VAL A 871 13.31 -44.07 -11.14
C VAL A 871 13.15 -42.89 -12.12
N ASN A 872 12.86 -43.18 -13.38
CA ASN A 872 12.68 -42.15 -14.40
C ASN A 872 11.69 -42.62 -15.47
N ARG A 873 11.06 -41.67 -16.19
CA ARG A 873 10.09 -41.99 -17.25
C ARG A 873 10.72 -42.45 -18.57
N SER A 874 12.01 -42.14 -18.78
CA SER A 874 12.73 -42.42 -20.02
C SER A 874 13.86 -43.40 -19.74
N ASP A 875 13.73 -44.62 -20.28
CA ASP A 875 14.72 -45.68 -20.12
C ASP A 875 16.05 -45.29 -20.76
N GLU A 876 16.02 -44.66 -21.93
CA GLU A 876 17.22 -44.18 -22.63
C GLU A 876 18.07 -43.25 -21.75
N ARG A 877 17.45 -42.23 -21.13
CA ARG A 877 18.15 -41.31 -20.22
C ARG A 877 18.67 -42.02 -18.97
N THR A 878 17.93 -43.01 -18.47
CA THR A 878 18.35 -43.81 -17.33
C THR A 878 19.59 -44.63 -17.65
N GLN A 879 19.61 -45.29 -18.82
CA GLN A 879 20.77 -46.06 -19.27
C GLN A 879 21.98 -45.15 -19.53
N GLN A 880 21.78 -43.98 -20.16
CA GLN A 880 22.84 -42.98 -20.33
C GLN A 880 23.44 -42.53 -18.98
N LEU A 881 22.62 -42.32 -17.96
CA LEU A 881 23.10 -41.99 -16.61
C LEU A 881 23.87 -43.15 -15.98
N ILE A 882 23.38 -44.38 -16.10
CA ILE A 882 24.05 -45.59 -15.60
C ILE A 882 25.40 -45.78 -16.28
N GLU A 883 25.45 -45.63 -17.60
CA GLU A 883 26.69 -45.68 -18.38
C GLU A 883 27.66 -44.59 -17.93
N SER A 884 27.19 -43.33 -17.80
CA SER A 884 28.02 -42.22 -17.34
C SER A 884 28.58 -42.42 -15.92
N LEU A 885 27.84 -43.09 -15.04
CA LEU A 885 28.30 -43.42 -13.69
C LEU A 885 29.34 -44.55 -13.70
N LYS A 886 29.21 -45.53 -14.61
CA LYS A 886 30.13 -46.67 -14.74
C LYS A 886 31.39 -46.35 -15.54
N SER A 887 31.30 -45.44 -16.52
CA SER A 887 32.39 -45.11 -17.46
C SER A 887 33.38 -44.08 -16.91
N ASN A 888 33.23 -43.65 -15.66
CA ASN A 888 34.15 -42.67 -15.05
C ASN A 888 35.46 -43.36 -14.64
N ASN A 889 36.51 -43.17 -15.44
CA ASN A 889 37.82 -43.77 -15.20
C ASN A 889 38.52 -43.29 -13.92
N SER A 890 38.15 -42.13 -13.38
CA SER A 890 38.75 -41.57 -12.16
C SER A 890 38.11 -42.11 -10.87
N SER A 891 36.90 -42.64 -10.95
CA SER A 891 36.17 -43.23 -9.81
C SER A 891 35.28 -44.35 -10.35
N PRO A 892 35.80 -45.59 -10.47
CA PRO A 892 35.02 -46.71 -10.99
C PRO A 892 33.88 -47.06 -10.03
N TRP A 893 32.78 -47.58 -10.58
CA TRP A 893 31.62 -47.96 -9.78
C TRP A 893 31.99 -49.05 -8.74
N PRO A 894 31.71 -48.87 -7.44
CA PRO A 894 32.05 -49.85 -6.41
C PRO A 894 31.32 -51.18 -6.61
N SER A 895 32.04 -52.30 -6.53
CA SER A 895 31.49 -53.63 -6.84
C SER A 895 30.46 -54.12 -5.84
N HIS A 896 30.47 -53.62 -4.59
CA HIS A 896 29.50 -53.98 -3.56
C HIS A 896 28.17 -53.25 -3.69
N ILE A 897 28.08 -52.20 -4.53
CA ILE A 897 26.87 -51.38 -4.68
C ILE A 897 26.12 -51.80 -5.93
N THR A 898 24.86 -52.19 -5.74
CA THR A 898 23.97 -52.51 -6.87
C THR A 898 23.40 -51.22 -7.48
N LEU A 899 23.70 -50.96 -8.75
CA LEU A 899 23.09 -49.88 -9.54
C LEU A 899 22.04 -50.46 -10.49
N GLN A 900 20.80 -50.04 -10.35
CA GLN A 900 19.71 -50.55 -11.18
C GLN A 900 18.73 -49.45 -11.62
N ALA A 901 18.17 -49.64 -12.81
CA ALA A 901 17.00 -48.89 -13.26
C ALA A 901 15.74 -49.53 -12.63
N PHE A 902 14.79 -48.70 -12.22
CA PHE A 902 13.48 -49.19 -11.78
C PHE A 902 12.71 -49.76 -12.98
N ASP A 903 12.41 -51.05 -12.92
CA ASP A 903 11.66 -51.78 -13.94
C ASP A 903 10.38 -52.37 -13.30
N PRO A 904 9.19 -51.77 -13.55
CA PRO A 904 7.93 -52.28 -13.02
C PRO A 904 7.47 -53.49 -13.84
N LYS A 905 7.71 -54.70 -13.34
CA LYS A 905 7.34 -55.94 -14.04
C LYS A 905 5.83 -56.03 -14.35
N ASP A 906 4.98 -55.99 -13.31
CA ASP A 906 3.53 -56.28 -13.42
C ASP A 906 2.63 -55.17 -12.83
N ASP A 907 2.96 -54.65 -11.64
CA ASP A 907 2.25 -53.53 -10.99
C ASP A 907 3.24 -52.42 -10.63
N ARG A 908 3.18 -51.32 -11.38
CA ARG A 908 4.10 -50.18 -11.21
C ARG A 908 3.91 -49.46 -9.88
N ASP A 909 2.67 -49.34 -9.41
CA ASP A 909 2.36 -48.54 -8.23
C ASP A 909 2.76 -49.31 -6.98
N ALA A 910 2.47 -50.61 -6.91
CA ALA A 910 2.90 -51.48 -5.80
C ALA A 910 4.44 -51.65 -5.76
N ALA A 911 5.08 -51.87 -6.92
CA ALA A 911 6.54 -51.98 -6.99
C ALA A 911 7.23 -50.67 -6.60
N LEU A 912 6.66 -49.52 -6.99
CA LEU A 912 7.18 -48.21 -6.59
C LEU A 912 6.98 -47.95 -5.10
N GLU A 913 5.83 -48.35 -4.53
CA GLU A 913 5.58 -48.26 -3.09
C GLU A 913 6.62 -49.05 -2.31
N ASP A 914 6.88 -50.31 -2.69
CA ASP A 914 7.90 -51.14 -2.02
C ASP A 914 9.30 -50.50 -2.09
N GLN A 915 9.69 -49.94 -3.25
CA GLN A 915 10.98 -49.23 -3.38
C GLN A 915 11.05 -47.98 -2.50
N VAL A 916 9.98 -47.18 -2.44
CA VAL A 916 9.90 -45.96 -1.62
C VAL A 916 9.90 -46.28 -0.13
N VAL A 917 9.21 -47.36 0.26
CA VAL A 917 9.14 -47.84 1.65
C VAL A 917 10.49 -48.40 2.10
N ASP A 918 11.20 -49.17 1.28
CA ASP A 918 12.50 -49.74 1.66
C ASP A 918 13.66 -48.73 1.63
N ALA A 919 13.50 -47.61 0.92
CA ALA A 919 14.52 -46.57 0.83
C ALA A 919 14.93 -45.99 2.20
N ASP A 920 16.22 -45.72 2.36
CA ASP A 920 16.77 -44.89 3.44
C ASP A 920 16.81 -43.41 3.03
N VAL A 921 17.05 -43.18 1.74
CA VAL A 921 17.33 -41.87 1.16
C VAL A 921 16.58 -41.74 -0.16
N LEU A 922 15.87 -40.62 -0.32
CA LEU A 922 15.17 -40.28 -1.56
C LEU A 922 15.64 -38.93 -2.09
N PHE A 923 16.19 -38.93 -3.30
CA PHE A 923 16.56 -37.71 -4.03
C PHE A 923 15.52 -37.44 -5.12
N PHE A 924 14.88 -36.28 -5.09
CA PHE A 924 13.92 -35.85 -6.09
C PHE A 924 14.57 -34.81 -7.00
N THR A 925 14.82 -35.19 -8.26
CA THR A 925 15.56 -34.39 -9.23
C THR A 925 14.80 -34.21 -10.56
N THR A 926 13.47 -34.22 -10.48
CA THR A 926 12.54 -34.12 -11.61
C THR A 926 11.82 -32.77 -11.65
N PRO A 927 11.66 -32.15 -12.83
CA PRO A 927 10.80 -30.98 -13.01
C PRO A 927 9.31 -31.40 -13.09
N SER A 928 8.86 -32.25 -12.15
CA SER A 928 7.49 -32.77 -12.14
C SER A 928 6.50 -31.68 -11.72
N THR A 929 5.29 -31.69 -12.28
CA THR A 929 4.17 -30.82 -11.88
C THR A 929 3.12 -31.53 -11.02
N GLN A 930 3.39 -32.79 -10.69
CA GLN A 930 2.57 -33.67 -9.86
C GLN A 930 3.48 -34.45 -8.92
N PRO A 931 3.05 -34.81 -7.71
CA PRO A 931 3.82 -35.66 -6.80
C PRO A 931 4.36 -36.90 -7.52
N VAL A 932 5.62 -37.26 -7.28
CA VAL A 932 6.19 -38.46 -7.92
C VAL A 932 5.61 -39.76 -7.35
N PHE A 933 5.05 -39.69 -6.14
CA PHE A 933 4.23 -40.71 -5.49
C PHE A 933 3.28 -40.05 -4.46
N PRO A 934 2.16 -40.68 -4.07
CA PRO A 934 1.21 -40.12 -3.10
C PRO A 934 1.74 -40.20 -1.65
N ALA A 935 1.30 -39.29 -0.79
CA ALA A 935 1.69 -39.25 0.63
C ALA A 935 1.47 -40.58 1.39
N ALA A 936 0.49 -41.39 0.95
CA ALA A 936 0.17 -42.70 1.51
C ALA A 936 1.40 -43.63 1.61
N TYR A 937 2.32 -43.56 0.64
CA TYR A 937 3.48 -44.46 0.55
C TYR A 937 4.45 -44.28 1.73
N LEU A 938 4.49 -43.08 2.33
CA LEU A 938 5.38 -42.77 3.45
C LEU A 938 4.64 -42.60 4.79
N THR A 939 3.31 -42.63 4.78
CA THR A 939 2.47 -42.41 5.98
C THR A 939 1.83 -43.69 6.51
N SER A 940 1.90 -44.79 5.75
CA SER A 940 1.48 -46.11 6.21
C SER A 940 2.25 -46.59 7.44
N ASP A 941 1.64 -47.46 8.26
CA ASP A 941 2.29 -48.00 9.46
C ASP A 941 3.60 -48.75 9.14
N ARG A 942 3.61 -49.50 8.02
CA ARG A 942 4.81 -50.16 7.50
C ARG A 942 5.90 -49.13 7.19
N ALA A 943 5.57 -48.06 6.48
CA ALA A 943 6.54 -47.02 6.12
C ALA A 943 7.07 -46.25 7.34
N ARG A 944 6.22 -45.98 8.34
CA ARG A 944 6.58 -45.22 9.55
C ARG A 944 7.46 -45.98 10.54
N SER A 945 7.62 -47.29 10.38
CA SER A 945 8.58 -48.09 11.16
C SER A 945 10.05 -47.68 10.93
N LYS A 946 10.32 -46.94 9.84
CA LYS A 946 11.65 -46.49 9.42
C LYS A 946 11.65 -44.99 9.15
N THR A 947 12.69 -44.29 9.61
CA THR A 947 12.92 -42.87 9.29
C THR A 947 13.82 -42.73 8.06
N ARG A 948 13.66 -41.65 7.30
CA ARG A 948 14.31 -41.46 6.00
C ARG A 948 14.82 -40.03 5.83
N TYR A 949 15.73 -39.85 4.87
CA TYR A 949 16.18 -38.54 4.40
C TYR A 949 15.62 -38.27 3.00
N LEU A 950 14.88 -37.19 2.84
CA LEU A 950 14.29 -36.76 1.58
C LEU A 950 14.90 -35.43 1.16
N ALA A 951 15.37 -35.32 -0.09
CA ALA A 951 15.90 -34.09 -0.65
C ALA A 951 15.22 -33.74 -1.97
N ALA A 952 14.36 -32.72 -1.96
CA ALA A 952 13.60 -32.27 -3.11
C ALA A 952 14.25 -31.07 -3.80
N ILE A 953 14.58 -31.23 -5.08
CA ILE A 953 15.51 -30.36 -5.82
C ILE A 953 14.98 -29.98 -7.20
N GLY A 954 14.30 -30.92 -7.88
CA GLY A 954 13.84 -30.74 -9.25
C GLY A 954 12.66 -29.78 -9.41
N SER A 955 11.91 -29.51 -8.33
CA SER A 955 10.75 -28.61 -8.31
C SER A 955 11.10 -27.19 -7.86
N TYR A 956 11.45 -26.31 -8.79
CA TYR A 956 11.90 -24.93 -8.53
C TYR A 956 10.95 -23.86 -9.11
N ARG A 957 9.69 -24.24 -9.35
CA ARG A 957 8.61 -23.34 -9.75
C ARG A 957 7.33 -23.68 -8.99
N LEU A 958 6.41 -22.72 -8.89
CA LEU A 958 5.16 -22.88 -8.15
C LEU A 958 4.20 -23.91 -8.78
N ASP A 959 4.27 -24.12 -10.09
CA ASP A 959 3.54 -25.18 -10.79
C ASP A 959 4.14 -26.57 -10.55
N MET A 960 5.43 -26.63 -10.22
CA MET A 960 6.16 -27.86 -9.97
C MET A 960 5.90 -28.43 -8.58
N GLN A 961 6.08 -29.75 -8.49
CA GLN A 961 5.81 -30.52 -7.30
C GLN A 961 6.47 -31.90 -7.41
N GLU A 962 7.29 -32.26 -6.43
CA GLU A 962 7.89 -33.60 -6.36
C GLU A 962 7.31 -34.39 -5.18
N ILE A 963 7.13 -33.72 -4.04
CA ILE A 963 6.55 -34.23 -2.82
C ILE A 963 5.06 -33.87 -2.77
N ASP A 964 4.25 -34.83 -2.31
CA ASP A 964 2.84 -34.63 -2.02
C ASP A 964 2.65 -33.63 -0.85
N PRO A 965 1.84 -32.56 -0.97
CA PRO A 965 1.73 -31.55 0.07
C PRO A 965 1.12 -32.11 1.35
N ASP A 966 0.35 -33.19 1.25
CA ASP A 966 -0.25 -33.85 2.42
C ASP A 966 0.80 -34.56 3.28
N LEU A 967 1.93 -35.02 2.69
CA LEU A 967 3.07 -35.51 3.47
C LEU A 967 3.69 -34.36 4.28
N LEU A 968 3.89 -33.20 3.65
CA LEU A 968 4.47 -32.02 4.31
C LEU A 968 3.58 -31.53 5.45
N LYS A 969 2.26 -31.47 5.26
CA LYS A 969 1.29 -31.14 6.32
C LYS A 969 1.42 -32.07 7.53
N GLN A 970 1.53 -33.37 7.30
CA GLN A 970 1.68 -34.36 8.38
C GLN A 970 3.03 -34.26 9.09
N VAL A 971 4.09 -33.83 8.39
CA VAL A 971 5.42 -33.62 8.97
C VAL A 971 5.47 -32.39 9.87
N VAL A 972 4.76 -31.31 9.51
CA VAL A 972 4.75 -30.07 10.28
C VAL A 972 3.68 -30.02 11.38
N ASP A 973 2.71 -30.94 11.35
CA ASP A 973 1.69 -31.07 12.37
C ASP A 973 2.29 -31.60 13.70
N PRO A 974 2.24 -30.85 14.81
CA PRO A 974 2.74 -31.29 16.10
C PRO A 974 1.96 -32.48 16.70
N ALA A 975 0.75 -32.75 16.23
CA ALA A 975 -0.03 -33.95 16.56
C ALA A 975 0.08 -35.04 15.48
N GLY A 976 0.85 -34.79 14.43
CA GLY A 976 0.99 -35.66 13.27
C GLY A 976 1.84 -36.90 13.54
N PRO A 977 1.80 -37.87 12.62
CA PRO A 977 2.47 -39.17 12.79
C PRO A 977 4.01 -39.07 12.83
N PHE A 978 4.59 -37.93 12.44
CA PHE A 978 6.03 -37.68 12.45
C PHE A 978 6.50 -36.86 13.65
N ALA A 979 5.62 -36.44 14.56
CA ALA A 979 5.97 -35.52 15.65
C ALA A 979 7.08 -36.02 16.57
N SER A 980 7.20 -37.34 16.77
CA SER A 980 8.23 -37.97 17.62
C SER A 980 9.58 -38.17 16.93
N VAL A 981 9.62 -38.10 15.59
CA VAL A 981 10.80 -38.36 14.76
C VAL A 981 11.23 -37.13 13.94
N GLY A 982 10.46 -36.05 13.97
CA GLY A 982 10.78 -34.75 13.39
C GLY A 982 11.35 -33.76 14.40
N TYR A 983 11.88 -32.63 13.93
CA TYR A 983 12.44 -31.58 14.78
C TYR A 983 11.51 -30.37 14.83
N HIS A 984 10.74 -30.25 15.92
CA HIS A 984 9.75 -29.19 16.13
C HIS A 984 8.72 -29.02 14.99
N GLY A 985 8.48 -30.08 14.21
CA GLY A 985 7.63 -30.04 13.01
C GLY A 985 8.23 -29.19 11.89
N SER A 986 9.55 -29.24 11.69
CA SER A 986 10.25 -28.38 10.72
C SER A 986 10.66 -29.12 9.46
N VAL A 987 10.70 -28.40 8.34
CA VAL A 987 11.29 -28.82 7.06
C VAL A 987 12.55 -27.99 6.83
N ALA A 988 13.68 -28.63 6.51
CA ALA A 988 14.91 -27.94 6.21
C ALA A 988 14.84 -27.30 4.81
N VAL A 989 15.29 -26.06 4.66
CA VAL A 989 15.30 -25.32 3.40
C VAL A 989 16.66 -24.66 3.15
N ASP A 990 17.00 -24.36 1.90
CA ASP A 990 18.17 -23.52 1.58
C ASP A 990 17.93 -22.03 1.87
N SER A 991 16.74 -21.53 1.56
CA SER A 991 16.26 -20.18 1.85
C SER A 991 14.75 -20.19 2.08
N ARG A 992 14.29 -19.59 3.18
CA ARG A 992 12.86 -19.41 3.46
C ARG A 992 12.19 -18.61 2.36
N ASP A 993 12.77 -17.45 2.04
CA ASP A 993 12.20 -16.52 1.06
C ASP A 993 12.18 -17.13 -0.34
N GLY A 994 13.27 -17.79 -0.74
CA GLY A 994 13.35 -18.49 -2.02
C GLY A 994 12.29 -19.59 -2.12
N CYS A 995 12.17 -20.43 -1.10
CA CYS A 995 11.18 -21.51 -1.09
C CYS A 995 9.73 -20.99 -1.11
N LEU A 996 9.43 -19.88 -0.43
CA LEU A 996 8.08 -19.27 -0.49
C LEU A 996 7.72 -18.74 -1.89
N GLN A 997 8.71 -18.37 -2.70
CA GLN A 997 8.52 -17.86 -4.05
C GLN A 997 8.52 -18.95 -5.12
N GLU A 998 9.28 -20.03 -4.91
CA GLU A 998 9.61 -21.01 -5.96
C GLU A 998 9.20 -22.46 -5.63
N ALA A 999 9.01 -22.85 -4.36
CA ALA A 999 8.70 -24.23 -3.98
C ALA A 999 7.18 -24.51 -3.94
N GLY A 1000 6.61 -24.92 -5.07
CA GLY A 1000 5.16 -25.18 -5.20
C GLY A 1000 4.59 -26.17 -4.17
N GLU A 1001 5.33 -27.21 -3.80
CA GLU A 1001 4.91 -28.21 -2.82
C GLU A 1001 4.78 -27.68 -1.38
N LEU A 1002 5.70 -26.79 -0.94
CA LEU A 1002 5.63 -26.13 0.37
C LEU A 1002 4.48 -25.12 0.43
N VAL A 1003 4.28 -24.37 -0.66
CA VAL A 1003 3.22 -23.36 -0.77
C VAL A 1003 1.83 -24.01 -0.80
N LYS A 1004 1.66 -25.09 -1.60
CA LYS A 1004 0.40 -25.86 -1.64
C LYS A 1004 0.10 -26.59 -0.32
N ALA A 1005 1.14 -26.97 0.43
CA ALA A 1005 1.01 -27.57 1.75
C ALA A 1005 0.63 -26.54 2.83
N GLU A 1006 0.69 -25.23 2.53
CA GLU A 1006 0.53 -24.14 3.49
C GLU A 1006 1.49 -24.26 4.68
N VAL A 1007 2.73 -24.71 4.45
CA VAL A 1007 3.75 -24.83 5.50
C VAL A 1007 4.04 -23.45 6.10
N PRO A 1008 3.89 -23.25 7.43
CA PRO A 1008 4.19 -21.97 8.06
C PRO A 1008 5.68 -21.61 7.97
N THR A 1009 6.00 -20.33 7.84
CA THR A 1009 7.40 -19.85 7.70
C THR A 1009 8.27 -20.20 8.92
N ASP A 1010 7.70 -20.23 10.12
CA ASP A 1010 8.40 -20.64 11.35
C ASP A 1010 8.71 -22.15 11.39
N LYS A 1011 8.08 -22.94 10.51
CA LYS A 1011 8.36 -24.38 10.31
C LYS A 1011 9.34 -24.65 9.18
N MET A 1012 9.78 -23.62 8.46
CA MET A 1012 10.87 -23.74 7.49
C MET A 1012 12.18 -23.42 8.21
N LEU A 1013 13.09 -24.37 8.34
CA LEU A 1013 14.37 -24.16 9.02
C LEU A 1013 15.49 -24.03 7.99
N GLU A 1014 16.12 -22.87 7.91
CA GLU A 1014 17.21 -22.66 6.97
C GLU A 1014 18.43 -23.51 7.35
N ILE A 1015 19.04 -24.13 6.35
CA ILE A 1015 20.15 -25.07 6.58
C ILE A 1015 21.34 -24.40 7.27
N GLY A 1016 21.58 -23.11 7.05
CA GLY A 1016 22.61 -22.35 7.76
C GLY A 1016 22.31 -22.17 9.25
N GLN A 1017 21.05 -21.87 9.61
CA GLN A 1017 20.61 -21.81 11.01
C GLN A 1017 20.78 -23.17 11.68
N LEU A 1018 20.35 -24.23 11.00
CA LEU A 1018 20.49 -25.61 11.47
C LEU A 1018 21.96 -25.97 11.77
N LEU A 1019 22.88 -25.64 10.85
CA LEU A 1019 24.31 -25.93 11.03
C LEU A 1019 24.94 -25.07 12.13
N GLN A 1020 24.55 -23.79 12.25
CA GLN A 1020 25.01 -22.92 13.32
C GLN A 1020 24.58 -23.45 14.71
N THR A 1021 23.31 -23.80 14.88
CA THR A 1021 22.78 -24.35 16.15
C THR A 1021 23.52 -25.62 16.55
N LYS A 1022 23.80 -26.52 15.59
CA LYS A 1022 24.58 -27.74 15.83
C LYS A 1022 25.99 -27.44 16.38
N ASN A 1023 26.60 -26.34 15.93
CA ASN A 1023 27.97 -25.97 16.27
C ASN A 1023 28.09 -25.17 17.60
N THR A 1024 27.01 -24.52 18.09
CA THR A 1024 27.09 -23.61 19.24
C THR A 1024 26.16 -23.88 20.43
N GLU A 1025 25.07 -24.64 20.26
CA GLU A 1025 24.07 -24.89 21.32
C GLU A 1025 23.94 -26.39 21.61
N ASN A 1026 23.48 -26.78 22.81
CA ASN A 1026 23.42 -28.17 23.29
C ASN A 1026 22.64 -29.09 22.29
N PRO A 1027 23.32 -29.85 21.41
CA PRO A 1027 22.77 -30.20 20.10
C PRO A 1027 22.08 -31.58 20.08
N ASN A 1028 21.83 -32.20 21.24
CA ASN A 1028 21.50 -33.62 21.30
C ASN A 1028 20.23 -33.99 20.52
N ASP A 1029 19.16 -33.19 20.60
CA ASP A 1029 17.92 -33.45 19.87
C ASP A 1029 18.06 -33.20 18.36
N LEU A 1030 18.82 -32.16 17.98
CA LEU A 1030 19.09 -31.84 16.58
C LEU A 1030 19.99 -32.89 15.92
N ASN A 1031 21.04 -33.34 16.62
CA ASN A 1031 21.91 -34.43 16.18
C ASN A 1031 21.12 -35.71 15.99
N LYS A 1032 20.28 -36.07 16.98
CA LYS A 1032 19.42 -37.24 16.89
C LYS A 1032 18.49 -37.17 15.69
N TRP A 1033 17.87 -36.01 15.43
CA TRP A 1033 17.01 -35.82 14.25
C TRP A 1033 17.78 -35.97 12.94
N LEU A 1034 18.94 -35.33 12.81
CA LEU A 1034 19.76 -35.42 11.61
C LEU A 1034 20.27 -36.84 11.38
N GLU A 1035 20.71 -37.53 12.41
CA GLU A 1035 21.31 -38.87 12.31
C GLU A 1035 20.27 -39.99 12.08
N THR A 1036 19.16 -39.92 12.81
CA THR A 1036 18.18 -41.02 12.93
C THR A 1036 16.71 -40.60 12.80
N GLY A 1037 16.41 -39.30 12.68
CA GLY A 1037 15.05 -38.78 12.49
C GLY A 1037 14.57 -38.77 11.04
N PHE A 1038 13.34 -38.30 10.82
CA PHE A 1038 12.74 -38.12 9.50
C PHE A 1038 13.02 -36.69 9.01
N VAL A 1039 13.85 -36.55 7.98
CA VAL A 1039 14.40 -35.26 7.54
C VAL A 1039 13.94 -34.99 6.11
N ILE A 1040 13.31 -33.85 5.88
CA ILE A 1040 13.03 -33.32 4.54
C ILE A 1040 13.89 -32.08 4.33
N TYR A 1041 14.64 -32.06 3.24
CA TYR A 1041 15.35 -30.90 2.74
C TYR A 1041 14.75 -30.45 1.40
N LYS A 1042 14.45 -29.16 1.30
CA LYS A 1042 13.97 -28.53 0.07
C LYS A 1042 14.94 -27.46 -0.40
N SER A 1043 15.27 -27.48 -1.69
CA SER A 1043 16.09 -26.45 -2.32
C SER A 1043 15.45 -25.88 -3.58
N VAL A 1044 15.61 -24.57 -3.76
CA VAL A 1044 15.32 -23.82 -5.01
C VAL A 1044 16.57 -23.11 -5.56
N GLY A 1045 17.62 -23.01 -4.75
CA GLY A 1045 18.93 -22.46 -5.06
C GLY A 1045 19.06 -20.98 -4.74
N THR A 1046 20.20 -20.59 -4.15
CA THR A 1046 20.55 -19.20 -3.86
C THR A 1046 21.87 -18.80 -4.51
N GLY A 1047 22.03 -17.52 -4.87
CA GLY A 1047 23.21 -17.00 -5.56
C GLY A 1047 24.50 -17.18 -4.76
N VAL A 1048 24.44 -17.09 -3.42
CA VAL A 1048 25.58 -17.30 -2.51
C VAL A 1048 26.19 -18.71 -2.65
N MET A 1049 25.38 -19.72 -3.00
CA MET A 1049 25.88 -21.09 -3.25
C MET A 1049 26.75 -21.14 -4.51
N ASP A 1050 26.41 -20.36 -5.53
CA ASP A 1050 27.18 -20.29 -6.77
C ASP A 1050 28.51 -19.56 -6.54
N LEU A 1051 28.52 -18.47 -5.76
CA LEU A 1051 29.75 -17.73 -5.41
C LEU A 1051 30.73 -18.59 -4.62
N SER A 1052 30.25 -19.21 -3.55
CA SER A 1052 31.07 -20.00 -2.63
C SER A 1052 31.76 -21.16 -3.35
N ILE A 1053 31.00 -21.94 -4.13
CA ILE A 1053 31.58 -23.07 -4.86
C ILE A 1053 32.39 -22.61 -6.07
N GLY A 1054 31.98 -21.52 -6.74
CA GLY A 1054 32.75 -20.94 -7.84
C GLY A 1054 34.16 -20.54 -7.41
N GLN A 1055 34.30 -19.88 -6.25
CA GLN A 1055 35.60 -19.49 -5.69
C GLN A 1055 36.47 -20.73 -5.40
N GLU A 1056 35.91 -21.76 -4.77
CA GLU A 1056 36.67 -22.98 -4.46
C GLU A 1056 37.08 -23.75 -5.71
N LEU A 1057 36.26 -23.76 -6.78
CA LEU A 1057 36.66 -24.35 -8.05
C LEU A 1057 37.81 -23.59 -8.71
N LEU A 1058 37.83 -22.25 -8.65
CA LEU A 1058 38.98 -21.47 -9.12
C LEU A 1058 40.24 -21.78 -8.31
N ARG A 1059 40.11 -21.95 -6.99
CA ARG A 1059 41.23 -22.35 -6.11
C ARG A 1059 41.77 -23.74 -6.47
N LEU A 1060 40.88 -24.72 -6.67
CA LEU A 1060 41.25 -26.08 -7.10
C LEU A 1060 41.87 -26.09 -8.49
N ALA A 1061 41.35 -25.28 -9.40
CA ALA A 1061 41.89 -25.12 -10.75
C ALA A 1061 43.34 -24.63 -10.70
N LYS A 1062 43.62 -23.60 -9.88
CA LYS A 1062 44.98 -23.10 -9.65
C LYS A 1062 45.89 -24.17 -9.04
N ALA A 1063 45.43 -24.88 -8.00
CA ALA A 1063 46.21 -25.93 -7.35
C ALA A 1063 46.53 -27.11 -8.28
N ARG A 1064 45.64 -27.41 -9.24
CA ARG A 1064 45.79 -28.50 -10.21
C ARG A 1064 46.37 -28.05 -11.55
N ASN A 1065 46.69 -26.77 -11.69
CA ASN A 1065 47.16 -26.14 -12.92
C ASN A 1065 46.23 -26.38 -14.13
N VAL A 1066 44.93 -26.16 -13.93
CA VAL A 1066 43.85 -26.36 -14.92
C VAL A 1066 43.20 -25.02 -15.25
N GLY A 1067 42.98 -24.73 -16.52
CA GLY A 1067 42.35 -23.47 -16.98
C GLY A 1067 43.29 -22.58 -17.77
N LEU A 1068 42.79 -21.44 -18.24
CA LEU A 1068 43.59 -20.41 -18.90
C LEU A 1068 43.79 -19.24 -17.93
N THR A 1069 45.03 -18.83 -17.73
CA THR A 1069 45.38 -17.64 -16.95
C THR A 1069 45.50 -16.43 -17.88
N ALA A 1070 44.77 -15.36 -17.59
CA ALA A 1070 44.90 -14.06 -18.27
C ALA A 1070 45.61 -13.08 -17.33
N GLU A 1071 46.91 -12.84 -17.58
CA GLU A 1071 47.78 -12.07 -16.67
C GLU A 1071 47.54 -10.55 -16.69
N ASP A 1072 46.83 -10.02 -17.71
CA ASP A 1072 46.59 -8.59 -17.96
C ASP A 1072 45.09 -8.26 -18.22
N PHE A 1073 44.15 -9.02 -17.63
CA PHE A 1073 42.70 -8.84 -17.87
C PHE A 1073 42.11 -7.61 -17.17
#